data_AF-A0A4V0HUA7-F1
#
_entry.id   AF-A0A4V0HUA7-F1
#
_cell.length_a   1.000
_cell.length_b   1.000
_cell.length_c   1.000
_cell.angle_alpha   90.00
_cell.angle_beta   90.00
_cell.angle_gamma   90.00
#
_symmetry.space_group_name_H-M   'P 1'
#
loop_
_entity.id
_entity.type
_entity.pdbx_description
1 polymer ?
#
loop_
_entity_poly.entity_id
_entity_poly.type
_entity_poly.pdbx_seq_one_letter_code
_entity_poly.pdbx_strand_id
1 'polypeptide(L)'
;MTTPVRTTGTRLGLEALEAREVPAINLAFDFTLDLRANGGSGFFEDNPAARAALVRVGQEMGGRVSANLAAITPSGTNGWTAGLYNPSTGQQYTVSNLRVAANTLVVYVGGRAMPGPTAAQGGAGGYGWSGSAAWGSTVATRGWSGFAPWGGSLAFDTTESWYFGTTTSGLTATATDFYSVATHELGHLLGIGTAPQWFSKVQGGSFTGGNSVAAHGRAVPVSSDAAHWAVNTTHAGQAAAMAPVLQYGVRHTWTSLDQAALLDVGWRAASPVTPPTSPPPPPPPPVTAAPVLVSGSAGQVAVYARNGTGSLAYTGTTFTPFAVYSTAVRTAVGDFNGDGVADYAFVIGAGRVARVQVVNGATNATMVGTTVVLGGFTGGAYVAAGDINGDGRDELVVSADRGRSSLVEVYTVSGGALVRTFSFSPFGNLNTFGGRITMGDLNRDGRDELVYAGGPGMAPRVVIYNGAALAAKRATPLGPSFLAFAQGVRSGVNVAAGDIDGDGYADLIVSQDAGGTSLVRVWSGRTVTTNPGTPVPALARLQEFYANGTTDRSGIRVAARDLDSDGKDELVTSASGGTANWVRVLSVSANAVAALETVFTTSASAVVASQVTAPAEGGADLWFPPSGPCLCCRPTVAAPMCSRVTG
;
A
#
# COMPACT_ATOMS: atom_id res chain seq x y z
N MET A 1 72.70 1.47 -11.24
CA MET A 1 71.62 0.55 -10.80
C MET A 1 70.48 1.40 -10.29
N THR A 2 69.26 1.21 -10.79
CA THR A 2 68.08 2.01 -10.43
C THR A 2 66.98 1.07 -9.95
N THR A 3 66.61 1.19 -8.67
CA THR A 3 65.63 0.33 -8.02
C THR A 3 64.20 0.82 -8.31
N PRO A 4 63.27 -0.02 -8.79
CA PRO A 4 61.89 0.40 -8.99
C PRO A 4 61.13 0.46 -7.65
N VAL A 5 60.34 1.52 -7.45
CA VAL A 5 59.46 1.66 -6.29
C VAL A 5 58.25 0.72 -6.46
N ARG A 6 57.99 -0.14 -5.47
CA ARG A 6 56.77 -0.94 -5.41
C ARG A 6 55.58 -0.07 -4.99
N THR A 7 54.60 0.09 -5.87
CA THR A 7 53.27 0.60 -5.50
C THR A 7 52.46 -0.51 -4.83
N THR A 8 52.22 -0.38 -3.52
CA THR A 8 51.27 -1.23 -2.79
C THR A 8 49.84 -0.80 -3.10
N GLY A 9 49.32 -1.25 -4.23
CA GLY A 9 47.91 -1.06 -4.57
C GLY A 9 47.01 -1.87 -3.63
N THR A 10 46.32 -1.18 -2.72
CA THR A 10 45.31 -1.78 -1.83
C THR A 10 44.21 -2.41 -2.68
N ARG A 11 44.12 -3.75 -2.70
CA ARG A 11 42.97 -4.42 -3.32
C ARG A 11 41.75 -4.18 -2.45
N LEU A 12 40.72 -3.56 -3.02
CA LEU A 12 39.39 -3.55 -2.42
C LEU A 12 38.91 -5.01 -2.32
N GLY A 13 38.78 -5.50 -1.09
CA GLY A 13 38.10 -6.76 -0.82
C GLY A 13 36.62 -6.57 -1.05
N LEU A 14 36.00 -7.43 -1.86
CA LEU A 14 34.54 -7.46 -1.98
C LEU A 14 34.01 -8.21 -0.75
N GLU A 15 33.62 -7.49 0.30
CA GLU A 15 32.93 -8.09 1.44
C GLU A 15 31.58 -8.63 0.96
N ALA A 16 31.41 -9.95 1.06
CA ALA A 16 30.13 -10.59 0.77
C ALA A 16 29.17 -10.25 1.91
N LEU A 17 28.20 -9.37 1.64
CA LEU A 17 27.11 -9.07 2.56
C LEU A 17 26.44 -10.36 3.03
N GLU A 18 26.24 -10.49 4.34
CA GLU A 18 25.54 -11.64 4.92
C GLU A 18 24.12 -11.75 4.36
N ALA A 19 23.65 -12.98 4.21
CA ALA A 19 22.32 -13.26 3.69
C ALA A 19 21.25 -12.85 4.72
N ARG A 20 20.76 -11.60 4.64
CA ARG A 20 19.57 -11.15 5.36
C ARG A 20 18.42 -12.13 5.10
N GLU A 21 17.96 -12.81 6.14
CA GLU A 21 16.71 -13.56 6.07
C GLU A 21 15.56 -12.54 6.01
N VAL A 22 14.80 -12.57 4.92
CA VAL A 22 13.72 -11.60 4.68
C VAL A 22 12.48 -12.05 5.46
N PRO A 23 11.82 -11.17 6.23
CA PRO A 23 10.57 -11.50 6.89
C PRO A 23 9.43 -11.60 5.88
N ALA A 24 8.51 -12.53 6.13
CA ALA A 24 7.34 -12.84 5.31
C ALA A 24 7.62 -13.37 3.88
N ILE A 25 6.54 -13.82 3.25
CA ILE A 25 6.46 -14.45 1.93
C ILE A 25 5.35 -13.74 1.15
N ASN A 26 5.63 -13.23 -0.05
CA ASN A 26 4.83 -12.11 -0.61
C ASN A 26 3.90 -12.52 -1.77
N LEU A 27 2.60 -12.69 -1.48
CA LEU A 27 1.59 -13.22 -2.43
C LEU A 27 1.06 -12.14 -3.40
N ALA A 28 1.52 -12.15 -4.66
CA ALA A 28 0.89 -11.39 -5.73
C ALA A 28 -0.10 -12.22 -6.55
N PHE A 29 -1.22 -11.59 -6.90
CA PHE A 29 -2.28 -12.17 -7.72
C PHE A 29 -2.32 -11.49 -9.10
N ASP A 30 -2.03 -12.27 -10.14
CA ASP A 30 -2.14 -11.87 -11.54
C ASP A 30 -3.55 -12.21 -12.04
N PHE A 31 -4.35 -11.19 -12.31
CA PHE A 31 -5.74 -11.32 -12.76
C PHE A 31 -5.86 -11.38 -14.30
N THR A 32 -4.75 -11.32 -15.06
CA THR A 32 -4.81 -11.19 -16.54
C THR A 32 -5.54 -12.33 -17.23
N LEU A 33 -5.53 -13.54 -16.66
CA LEU A 33 -6.25 -14.70 -17.20
C LEU A 33 -7.74 -14.73 -16.81
N ASP A 34 -8.19 -13.94 -15.83
CA ASP A 34 -9.62 -13.71 -15.56
C ASP A 34 -10.25 -12.72 -16.54
N LEU A 35 -9.47 -11.74 -17.02
CA LEU A 35 -9.98 -10.63 -17.82
C LEU A 35 -10.69 -11.12 -19.09
N ARG A 36 -11.90 -10.60 -19.35
CA ARG A 36 -12.69 -10.94 -20.54
C ARG A 36 -11.99 -10.53 -21.84
N ALA A 37 -11.22 -9.45 -21.79
CA ALA A 37 -10.36 -8.99 -22.89
C ALA A 37 -9.34 -10.07 -23.34
N ASN A 38 -8.98 -10.99 -22.45
CA ASN A 38 -8.06 -12.09 -22.69
C ASN A 38 -8.77 -13.45 -22.80
N GLY A 39 -10.10 -13.47 -22.90
CA GLY A 39 -10.91 -14.70 -22.98
C GLY A 39 -11.19 -15.38 -21.63
N GLY A 40 -10.93 -14.70 -20.50
CA GLY A 40 -11.36 -15.14 -19.18
C GLY A 40 -12.84 -14.90 -18.90
N SER A 41 -13.33 -15.31 -17.73
CA SER A 41 -14.75 -15.20 -17.36
C SER A 41 -15.17 -13.80 -16.87
N GLY A 42 -14.21 -13.02 -16.36
CA GLY A 42 -14.45 -11.75 -15.66
C GLY A 42 -15.00 -11.93 -14.25
N PHE A 43 -14.72 -13.04 -13.56
CA PHE A 43 -15.21 -13.29 -12.20
C PHE A 43 -14.71 -12.23 -11.20
N PHE A 44 -13.43 -11.83 -11.29
CA PHE A 44 -12.85 -10.77 -10.48
C PHE A 44 -13.04 -9.36 -11.08
N GLU A 45 -13.36 -9.26 -12.38
CA GLU A 45 -13.91 -8.01 -12.96
C GLU A 45 -15.28 -7.66 -12.32
N ASP A 46 -16.17 -8.65 -12.24
CA ASP A 46 -17.54 -8.50 -11.72
C ASP A 46 -17.59 -8.42 -10.20
N ASN A 47 -16.66 -9.10 -9.51
CA ASN A 47 -16.64 -9.18 -8.05
C ASN A 47 -15.37 -8.54 -7.45
N PRO A 48 -15.24 -7.20 -7.43
CA PRO A 48 -14.15 -6.51 -6.75
C PRO A 48 -13.99 -6.90 -5.27
N ALA A 49 -15.08 -7.27 -4.59
CA ALA A 49 -15.04 -7.79 -3.21
C ALA A 49 -14.30 -9.14 -3.12
N ALA A 50 -14.45 -10.02 -4.11
CA ALA A 50 -13.68 -11.27 -4.20
C ALA A 50 -12.18 -10.98 -4.35
N ARG A 51 -11.84 -9.99 -5.19
CA ARG A 51 -10.47 -9.54 -5.42
C ARG A 51 -9.85 -8.98 -4.14
N ALA A 52 -10.56 -8.12 -3.41
CA ALA A 52 -10.11 -7.58 -2.13
C ALA A 52 -9.96 -8.65 -1.04
N ALA A 53 -10.92 -9.58 -0.93
CA ALA A 53 -10.85 -10.69 0.01
C ALA A 53 -9.65 -11.61 -0.27
N LEU A 54 -9.39 -11.93 -1.54
CA LEU A 54 -8.25 -12.75 -1.96
C LEU A 54 -6.91 -12.10 -1.64
N VAL A 55 -6.74 -10.81 -1.97
CA VAL A 55 -5.52 -10.04 -1.67
C VAL A 55 -5.24 -10.03 -0.16
N ARG A 56 -6.27 -9.79 0.66
CA ARG A 56 -6.12 -9.80 2.13
C ARG A 56 -5.72 -11.17 2.68
N VAL A 57 -6.36 -12.26 2.25
CA VAL A 57 -5.92 -13.61 2.65
C VAL A 57 -4.48 -13.86 2.20
N GLY A 58 -4.10 -13.35 1.03
CA GLY A 58 -2.72 -13.41 0.55
C GLY A 58 -1.71 -12.74 1.49
N GLN A 59 -2.01 -11.53 1.94
CA GLN A 59 -1.19 -10.83 2.94
C GLN A 59 -1.15 -11.60 4.27
N GLU A 60 -2.31 -12.07 4.75
CA GLU A 60 -2.45 -12.74 6.05
C GLU A 60 -1.86 -14.16 6.09
N MET A 61 -1.69 -14.84 4.96
CA MET A 61 -0.98 -16.12 4.88
C MET A 61 0.50 -15.94 4.58
N GLY A 62 0.83 -15.00 3.69
CA GLY A 62 2.21 -14.62 3.39
C GLY A 62 2.99 -14.14 4.60
N GLY A 63 2.36 -13.33 5.45
CA GLY A 63 2.92 -12.84 6.71
C GLY A 63 3.15 -13.91 7.80
N ARG A 64 2.76 -15.17 7.58
CA ARG A 64 2.93 -16.27 8.57
C ARG A 64 4.14 -17.15 8.32
N VAL A 65 4.71 -17.12 7.13
CA VAL A 65 5.85 -17.97 6.75
C VAL A 65 7.01 -17.14 6.20
N SER A 66 8.22 -17.62 6.43
CA SER A 66 9.44 -17.03 5.91
C SER A 66 10.33 -18.08 5.26
N ALA A 67 11.18 -17.62 4.35
CA ALA A 67 12.21 -18.41 3.69
C ALA A 67 13.36 -17.49 3.23
N ASN A 68 14.32 -18.04 2.48
CA ASN A 68 15.30 -17.25 1.74
C ASN A 68 15.39 -17.74 0.29
N LEU A 69 14.43 -17.31 -0.52
CA LEU A 69 14.19 -17.75 -1.88
C LEU A 69 14.76 -16.73 -2.89
N ALA A 70 15.84 -17.10 -3.57
CA ALA A 70 16.51 -16.28 -4.57
C ALA A 70 15.61 -15.95 -5.79
N ALA A 71 15.72 -14.72 -6.28
CA ALA A 71 15.07 -14.25 -7.51
C ALA A 71 15.42 -15.12 -8.74
N ILE A 72 14.50 -15.22 -9.69
CA ILE A 72 14.66 -16.02 -10.90
C ILE A 72 14.55 -15.10 -12.13
N THR A 73 15.73 -14.85 -12.71
CA THR A 73 16.00 -13.74 -13.62
C THR A 73 16.65 -14.29 -14.90
N PRO A 74 15.87 -14.70 -15.92
CA PRO A 74 16.43 -15.26 -17.16
C PRO A 74 17.32 -14.24 -17.88
N SER A 75 18.45 -14.73 -18.41
CA SER A 75 19.51 -13.91 -19.01
C SER A 75 20.49 -14.76 -19.84
N GLY A 76 21.01 -14.19 -20.93
CA GLY A 76 21.94 -14.88 -21.83
C GLY A 76 21.35 -16.16 -22.42
N THR A 77 22.00 -17.30 -22.17
CA THR A 77 21.54 -18.64 -22.60
C THR A 77 20.68 -19.37 -21.55
N ASN A 78 20.43 -18.76 -20.39
CA ASN A 78 19.57 -19.32 -19.34
C ASN A 78 18.11 -18.89 -19.57
N GLY A 79 17.23 -19.85 -19.85
CA GLY A 79 15.81 -19.64 -20.12
C GLY A 79 14.92 -20.67 -19.44
N TRP A 80 13.60 -20.42 -19.44
CA TRP A 80 12.63 -21.25 -18.71
C TRP A 80 11.16 -20.99 -19.10
N THR A 81 10.27 -21.94 -18.81
CA THR A 81 8.83 -21.89 -19.15
C THR A 81 7.95 -22.26 -17.97
N ALA A 82 7.22 -21.29 -17.43
CA ALA A 82 6.38 -21.43 -16.24
C ALA A 82 5.02 -22.03 -16.63
N GLY A 83 4.73 -23.26 -16.21
CA GLY A 83 3.48 -23.96 -16.55
C GLY A 83 2.42 -23.85 -15.45
N LEU A 84 1.15 -23.74 -15.84
CA LEU A 84 0.00 -23.75 -14.92
C LEU A 84 -1.25 -24.31 -15.64
N TYR A 85 -2.34 -24.44 -14.89
CA TYR A 85 -3.67 -24.54 -15.49
C TYR A 85 -4.27 -23.14 -15.52
N ASN A 86 -4.74 -22.68 -16.67
CA ASN A 86 -5.41 -21.38 -16.78
C ASN A 86 -6.66 -21.40 -15.88
N PRO A 87 -6.80 -20.46 -14.92
CA PRO A 87 -7.86 -20.53 -13.92
C PRO A 87 -9.26 -20.45 -14.55
N SER A 88 -9.40 -19.68 -15.64
CA SER A 88 -10.67 -19.41 -16.33
C SER A 88 -11.08 -20.46 -17.36
N THR A 89 -10.18 -21.34 -17.80
CA THR A 89 -10.49 -22.36 -18.84
C THR A 89 -10.17 -23.80 -18.42
N GLY A 90 -9.39 -23.99 -17.35
CA GLY A 90 -8.93 -25.31 -16.90
C GLY A 90 -7.95 -26.00 -17.86
N GLN A 91 -7.52 -25.33 -18.95
CA GLN A 91 -6.53 -25.86 -19.88
C GLN A 91 -5.10 -25.60 -19.39
N GLN A 92 -4.13 -26.39 -19.84
CA GLN A 92 -2.72 -26.07 -19.60
C GLN A 92 -2.35 -24.75 -20.30
N TYR A 93 -1.56 -23.94 -19.61
CA TYR A 93 -1.05 -22.66 -20.07
C TYR A 93 0.41 -22.50 -19.66
N THR A 94 1.17 -21.69 -20.39
CA THR A 94 2.61 -21.52 -20.17
C THR A 94 3.07 -20.08 -20.39
N VAL A 95 3.92 -19.58 -19.49
CA VAL A 95 4.54 -18.26 -19.58
C VAL A 95 6.05 -18.43 -19.76
N SER A 96 6.54 -18.13 -20.97
CA SER A 96 7.95 -18.21 -21.33
C SER A 96 8.75 -17.04 -20.75
N ASN A 97 9.88 -17.32 -20.11
CA ASN A 97 10.80 -16.32 -19.55
C ASN A 97 10.15 -15.28 -18.62
N LEU A 98 9.21 -15.74 -17.78
CA LEU A 98 8.69 -15.01 -16.62
C LEU A 98 9.85 -14.42 -15.78
N ARG A 99 9.61 -13.31 -15.07
CA ARG A 99 10.56 -12.71 -14.13
C ARG A 99 9.97 -12.78 -12.73
N VAL A 100 10.86 -13.02 -11.79
CA VAL A 100 10.52 -13.53 -10.46
C VAL A 100 11.44 -12.87 -9.42
N ALA A 101 10.92 -12.00 -8.54
CA ALA A 101 11.71 -11.37 -7.47
C ALA A 101 11.99 -12.33 -6.29
N ALA A 102 12.64 -11.91 -5.20
CA ALA A 102 13.05 -12.79 -4.09
C ALA A 102 12.05 -12.81 -2.90
N ASN A 103 11.79 -13.98 -2.31
CA ASN A 103 10.87 -14.22 -1.16
C ASN A 103 9.35 -13.94 -1.37
N THR A 104 8.83 -14.31 -2.53
CA THR A 104 7.61 -13.72 -3.10
C THR A 104 6.92 -14.72 -4.05
N LEU A 105 5.67 -14.52 -4.55
CA LEU A 105 4.89 -15.48 -5.40
C LEU A 105 4.11 -14.87 -6.58
N VAL A 106 3.89 -15.62 -7.69
CA VAL A 106 3.05 -15.24 -8.88
C VAL A 106 1.82 -16.13 -9.05
N VAL A 107 0.68 -15.71 -8.52
CA VAL A 107 -0.55 -16.51 -8.51
C VAL A 107 -1.51 -16.03 -9.59
N TYR A 108 -1.69 -16.79 -10.68
CA TYR A 108 -2.69 -16.46 -11.71
C TYR A 108 -4.09 -16.82 -11.24
N VAL A 109 -5.02 -15.87 -11.21
CA VAL A 109 -6.36 -16.11 -10.65
C VAL A 109 -7.47 -15.77 -11.61
N GLY A 110 -8.59 -16.47 -11.46
CA GLY A 110 -9.79 -16.30 -12.26
C GLY A 110 -10.94 -17.22 -11.84
N GLY A 111 -12.12 -17.01 -12.40
CA GLY A 111 -13.27 -17.90 -12.21
C GLY A 111 -13.54 -18.80 -13.40
N ARG A 112 -14.05 -20.00 -13.18
CA ARG A 112 -14.71 -20.83 -14.22
C ARG A 112 -15.80 -21.71 -13.63
N ALA A 113 -16.77 -22.14 -14.42
CA ALA A 113 -17.74 -23.13 -13.97
C ALA A 113 -17.03 -24.46 -13.69
N MET A 114 -17.24 -25.04 -12.50
CA MET A 114 -16.56 -26.26 -12.09
C MET A 114 -17.49 -27.48 -12.03
N PRO A 115 -16.98 -28.71 -12.29
CA PRO A 115 -17.81 -29.90 -12.31
C PRO A 115 -18.20 -30.37 -10.90
N GLY A 116 -19.49 -30.67 -10.74
CA GLY A 116 -20.06 -31.35 -9.58
C GLY A 116 -19.86 -30.56 -8.28
N PRO A 117 -19.18 -31.14 -7.27
CA PRO A 117 -19.00 -30.48 -5.98
C PRO A 117 -17.88 -29.43 -5.98
N THR A 118 -17.06 -29.28 -7.01
CA THR A 118 -15.81 -28.52 -6.85
C THR A 118 -16.07 -27.01 -6.68
N ALA A 119 -15.71 -26.42 -5.53
CA ALA A 119 -15.95 -24.99 -5.22
C ALA A 119 -14.78 -24.09 -5.66
N ALA A 120 -13.55 -24.59 -5.54
CA ALA A 120 -12.35 -23.96 -6.06
C ALA A 120 -11.29 -25.03 -6.38
N GLN A 121 -10.22 -24.59 -7.04
CA GLN A 121 -9.03 -25.39 -7.30
C GLN A 121 -7.81 -24.48 -7.33
N GLY A 122 -6.95 -24.64 -6.33
CA GLY A 122 -5.66 -23.99 -6.22
C GLY A 122 -4.49 -24.96 -6.17
N GLY A 123 -3.29 -24.39 -6.05
CA GLY A 123 -2.09 -25.14 -5.75
C GLY A 123 -0.97 -25.00 -6.78
N ALA A 124 -0.12 -26.04 -6.81
CA ALA A 124 1.13 -26.02 -7.53
C ALA A 124 0.99 -26.25 -9.04
N GLY A 125 1.71 -25.43 -9.81
CA GLY A 125 1.88 -25.54 -11.26
C GLY A 125 3.12 -26.36 -11.66
N GLY A 126 3.76 -25.99 -12.77
CA GLY A 126 4.86 -26.73 -13.40
C GLY A 126 5.90 -25.87 -14.12
N TYR A 127 6.85 -26.54 -14.79
CA TYR A 127 8.27 -26.17 -14.70
C TYR A 127 9.09 -26.88 -15.79
N GLY A 128 9.87 -26.14 -16.58
CA GLY A 128 10.84 -26.66 -17.55
C GLY A 128 11.88 -25.61 -17.98
N TRP A 129 13.17 -25.86 -17.74
CA TRP A 129 14.25 -24.88 -17.90
C TRP A 129 15.33 -25.33 -18.89
N SER A 130 16.14 -24.37 -19.36
CA SER A 130 17.29 -24.60 -20.24
C SER A 130 18.46 -23.67 -19.90
N GLY A 131 19.69 -24.09 -20.23
CA GLY A 131 20.92 -23.37 -19.91
C GLY A 131 21.80 -24.14 -18.92
N SER A 132 22.37 -23.44 -17.95
CA SER A 132 23.34 -23.99 -16.99
C SER A 132 22.68 -24.81 -15.86
N ALA A 133 23.39 -25.80 -15.31
CA ALA A 133 22.90 -26.59 -14.18
C ALA A 133 22.67 -25.74 -12.91
N ALA A 134 23.49 -24.70 -12.70
CA ALA A 134 23.31 -23.74 -11.61
C ALA A 134 22.02 -22.93 -11.77
N TRP A 135 21.70 -22.47 -12.99
CA TRP A 135 20.40 -21.86 -13.30
C TRP A 135 19.26 -22.84 -13.02
N GLY A 136 19.39 -24.09 -13.45
CA GLY A 136 18.43 -25.15 -13.12
C GLY A 136 18.21 -25.35 -11.63
N SER A 137 19.24 -25.20 -10.79
CA SER A 137 19.10 -25.25 -9.32
C SER A 137 18.42 -24.01 -8.75
N THR A 138 18.78 -22.79 -9.21
CA THR A 138 18.06 -21.55 -8.82
C THR A 138 16.57 -21.64 -9.16
N VAL A 139 16.28 -22.18 -10.34
CA VAL A 139 14.93 -22.43 -10.84
C VAL A 139 14.21 -23.51 -10.01
N ALA A 140 14.91 -24.55 -9.58
CA ALA A 140 14.33 -25.70 -8.89
C ALA A 140 14.06 -25.51 -7.39
N THR A 141 14.97 -24.82 -6.69
CA THR A 141 14.96 -24.74 -5.22
C THR A 141 15.11 -23.31 -4.69
N ARG A 142 15.46 -22.35 -5.54
CA ARG A 142 15.71 -20.95 -5.16
C ARG A 142 16.79 -20.76 -4.08
N GLY A 143 17.67 -21.75 -3.88
CA GLY A 143 18.64 -21.77 -2.77
C GLY A 143 18.08 -22.22 -1.42
N TRP A 144 16.81 -22.65 -1.37
CA TRP A 144 16.11 -23.10 -0.17
C TRP A 144 16.07 -24.63 -0.06
N SER A 145 15.90 -25.14 1.17
CA SER A 145 15.86 -26.58 1.47
C SER A 145 14.44 -27.12 1.73
N GLY A 146 13.47 -26.25 2.02
CA GLY A 146 12.05 -26.60 2.12
C GLY A 146 11.32 -26.56 0.77
N PHE A 147 10.00 -26.52 0.82
CA PHE A 147 9.19 -26.27 -0.38
C PHE A 147 9.42 -24.84 -0.91
N ALA A 148 9.59 -24.68 -2.23
CA ALA A 148 9.94 -23.41 -2.88
C ALA A 148 9.21 -23.17 -4.23
N PRO A 149 7.84 -23.29 -4.31
CA PRO A 149 6.91 -23.29 -5.50
C PRO A 149 7.05 -22.11 -6.49
N TRP A 150 6.23 -21.85 -7.57
CA TRP A 150 6.14 -20.48 -8.24
C TRP A 150 5.07 -19.49 -7.86
N GLY A 151 3.90 -19.94 -7.49
CA GLY A 151 2.80 -19.03 -7.27
C GLY A 151 1.57 -19.82 -7.57
N GLY A 152 1.09 -19.90 -8.81
CA GLY A 152 0.17 -20.98 -9.19
C GLY A 152 -0.94 -20.54 -10.09
N SER A 153 -2.01 -21.31 -10.00
CA SER A 153 -3.33 -20.85 -10.36
C SER A 153 -4.26 -20.99 -9.16
N LEU A 154 -5.15 -20.02 -8.94
CA LEU A 154 -6.36 -20.20 -8.11
C LEU A 154 -7.58 -20.01 -9.01
N ALA A 155 -8.35 -21.07 -9.17
CA ALA A 155 -9.61 -21.04 -9.89
C ALA A 155 -10.77 -21.14 -8.90
N PHE A 156 -11.81 -20.32 -9.08
CA PHE A 156 -13.02 -20.33 -8.24
C PHE A 156 -14.26 -20.66 -9.08
N ASP A 157 -15.20 -21.42 -8.53
CA ASP A 157 -16.41 -21.79 -9.25
C ASP A 157 -17.32 -20.57 -9.49
N THR A 158 -17.56 -20.22 -10.75
CA THR A 158 -18.48 -19.13 -11.13
C THR A 158 -19.95 -19.47 -10.88
N THR A 159 -20.28 -20.72 -10.52
CA THR A 159 -21.66 -21.14 -10.20
C THR A 159 -21.96 -21.20 -8.70
N GLU A 160 -20.97 -20.91 -7.83
CA GLU A 160 -21.09 -20.99 -6.37
C GLU A 160 -21.76 -19.75 -5.76
N SER A 161 -22.49 -19.94 -4.65
CA SER A 161 -23.18 -18.87 -3.92
C SER A 161 -22.22 -18.19 -2.94
N TRP A 162 -21.28 -17.44 -3.49
CA TRP A 162 -20.21 -16.78 -2.73
C TRP A 162 -20.71 -15.67 -1.80
N TYR A 163 -20.11 -15.61 -0.62
CA TYR A 163 -20.07 -14.44 0.24
C TYR A 163 -18.63 -13.87 0.26
N PHE A 164 -18.47 -12.62 -0.15
CA PHE A 164 -17.17 -11.94 -0.32
C PHE A 164 -16.82 -10.95 0.81
N GLY A 165 -17.59 -10.92 1.91
CA GLY A 165 -17.41 -9.92 2.96
C GLY A 165 -16.11 -10.09 3.76
N THR A 166 -15.46 -9.00 4.15
CA THR A 166 -14.21 -9.02 4.91
C THR A 166 -14.40 -9.39 6.40
N THR A 167 -15.62 -9.29 6.91
CA THR A 167 -16.07 -9.83 8.21
C THR A 167 -17.01 -11.02 7.98
N THR A 168 -17.66 -11.55 9.03
CA THR A 168 -18.78 -12.51 8.90
C THR A 168 -20.15 -11.83 8.89
N SER A 169 -20.22 -10.49 8.90
CA SER A 169 -21.49 -9.76 8.96
C SER A 169 -22.29 -9.91 7.66
N GLY A 170 -23.41 -10.61 7.72
CA GLY A 170 -24.23 -10.96 6.54
C GLY A 170 -23.83 -12.26 5.85
N LEU A 171 -22.89 -13.04 6.39
CA LEU A 171 -22.64 -14.41 5.95
C LEU A 171 -23.85 -15.28 6.32
N THR A 172 -24.55 -15.82 5.33
CA THR A 172 -25.78 -16.61 5.52
C THR A 172 -25.48 -18.11 5.61
N ALA A 173 -26.36 -18.87 6.28
CA ALA A 173 -26.23 -20.32 6.47
C ALA A 173 -26.18 -21.17 5.17
N THR A 174 -26.38 -20.56 4.00
CA THR A 174 -26.36 -21.22 2.69
C THR A 174 -25.29 -20.66 1.74
N ALA A 175 -24.50 -19.67 2.17
CA ALA A 175 -23.46 -19.07 1.34
C ALA A 175 -22.07 -19.66 1.65
N THR A 176 -21.23 -19.75 0.62
CA THR A 176 -19.83 -20.15 0.75
C THR A 176 -18.97 -18.94 1.08
N ASP A 177 -18.32 -18.94 2.23
CA ASP A 177 -17.39 -17.88 2.61
C ASP A 177 -16.13 -17.91 1.73
N PHE A 178 -16.04 -16.97 0.79
CA PHE A 178 -14.94 -16.91 -0.18
C PHE A 178 -13.57 -16.75 0.51
N TYR A 179 -13.51 -16.00 1.60
CA TYR A 179 -12.31 -15.86 2.42
C TYR A 179 -11.80 -17.22 2.92
N SER A 180 -12.70 -18.10 3.39
CA SER A 180 -12.34 -19.44 3.87
C SER A 180 -11.82 -20.34 2.75
N VAL A 181 -12.46 -20.31 1.57
CA VAL A 181 -11.98 -21.10 0.42
C VAL A 181 -10.66 -20.55 -0.12
N ALA A 182 -10.50 -19.24 -0.26
CA ALA A 182 -9.22 -18.64 -0.63
C ALA A 182 -8.10 -19.00 0.36
N THR A 183 -8.41 -19.08 1.66
CA THR A 183 -7.47 -19.54 2.71
C THR A 183 -7.07 -21.01 2.51
N HIS A 184 -8.03 -21.88 2.18
CA HIS A 184 -7.79 -23.29 1.89
C HIS A 184 -6.90 -23.48 0.64
N GLU A 185 -7.27 -22.87 -0.48
CA GLU A 185 -6.54 -23.01 -1.74
C GLU A 185 -5.12 -22.39 -1.68
N LEU A 186 -4.92 -21.37 -0.84
CA LEU A 186 -3.58 -20.81 -0.55
C LEU A 186 -2.74 -21.74 0.35
N GLY A 187 -3.35 -22.59 1.17
CA GLY A 187 -2.64 -23.69 1.84
C GLY A 187 -2.13 -24.74 0.85
N HIS A 188 -2.91 -25.06 -0.18
CA HIS A 188 -2.45 -25.89 -1.31
C HIS A 188 -1.36 -25.22 -2.15
N LEU A 189 -1.43 -23.90 -2.30
CA LEU A 189 -0.40 -23.09 -2.97
C LEU A 189 0.95 -23.18 -2.24
N LEU A 190 0.90 -23.13 -0.91
CA LEU A 190 2.05 -23.18 0.00
C LEU A 190 2.49 -24.61 0.36
N GLY A 191 1.94 -25.65 -0.25
CA GLY A 191 2.50 -27.01 -0.21
C GLY A 191 1.72 -28.05 0.58
N ILE A 192 0.68 -27.68 1.32
CA ILE A 192 -0.17 -28.67 2.00
C ILE A 192 -0.94 -29.46 0.94
N GLY A 193 -0.78 -30.78 0.93
CA GLY A 193 -1.39 -31.63 -0.09
C GLY A 193 -0.82 -31.52 -1.51
N THR A 194 0.24 -30.75 -1.72
CA THR A 194 0.84 -30.53 -3.06
C THR A 194 2.36 -30.65 -3.07
N ALA A 195 3.04 -30.42 -1.95
CA ALA A 195 4.50 -30.52 -1.86
C ALA A 195 4.98 -31.98 -1.78
N PRO A 196 6.07 -32.37 -2.46
CA PRO A 196 6.76 -33.62 -2.19
C PRO A 196 7.14 -33.80 -0.71
N GLN A 197 7.48 -32.69 -0.04
CA GLN A 197 7.76 -32.62 1.39
C GLN A 197 6.54 -33.04 2.24
N TRP A 198 5.31 -32.65 1.84
CA TRP A 198 4.07 -33.09 2.50
C TRP A 198 3.87 -34.60 2.34
N PHE A 199 3.89 -35.09 1.10
CA PHE A 199 3.65 -36.52 0.82
C PHE A 199 4.69 -37.44 1.45
N SER A 200 5.94 -37.00 1.63
CA SER A 200 6.98 -37.74 2.36
C SER A 200 6.63 -38.04 3.84
N LYS A 201 5.66 -37.31 4.39
CA LYS A 201 5.20 -37.39 5.78
C LYS A 201 3.80 -38.01 5.91
N VAL A 202 3.14 -38.40 4.82
CA VAL A 202 1.88 -39.14 4.90
C VAL A 202 2.18 -40.64 5.01
N GLN A 203 1.80 -41.24 6.13
CA GLN A 203 2.05 -42.65 6.44
C GLN A 203 0.81 -43.26 7.12
N GLY A 204 0.33 -44.40 6.63
CA GLY A 204 -0.78 -45.15 7.25
C GLY A 204 -2.12 -44.39 7.38
N GLY A 205 -2.37 -43.38 6.54
CA GLY A 205 -3.56 -42.52 6.66
C GLY A 205 -3.42 -41.39 7.69
N SER A 206 -2.20 -41.04 8.09
CA SER A 206 -1.92 -39.86 8.93
C SER A 206 -0.66 -39.13 8.50
N PHE A 207 -0.61 -37.82 8.76
CA PHE A 207 0.54 -36.96 8.60
C PHE A 207 1.43 -37.04 9.85
N THR A 208 2.72 -37.28 9.65
CA THR A 208 3.73 -37.51 10.71
C THR A 208 4.73 -36.36 10.86
N GLY A 209 4.42 -35.18 10.30
CA GLY A 209 5.22 -33.98 10.51
C GLY A 209 5.34 -33.59 11.98
N GLY A 210 6.56 -33.25 12.42
CA GLY A 210 6.87 -33.08 13.83
C GLY A 210 6.17 -31.87 14.46
N ASN A 211 6.02 -30.79 13.70
CA ASN A 211 5.32 -29.59 14.16
C ASN A 211 3.81 -29.87 14.28
N SER A 212 3.21 -30.48 13.26
CA SER A 212 1.79 -30.85 13.25
C SER A 212 1.46 -31.89 14.33
N VAL A 213 2.34 -32.88 14.55
CA VAL A 213 2.25 -33.86 15.65
C VAL A 213 2.29 -33.15 17.00
N ALA A 214 3.16 -32.16 17.19
CA ALA A 214 3.21 -31.38 18.43
C ALA A 214 1.94 -30.53 18.63
N ALA A 215 1.43 -29.89 17.58
CA ALA A 215 0.22 -29.06 17.64
C ALA A 215 -1.09 -29.88 17.86
N HIS A 216 -1.16 -31.12 17.36
CA HIS A 216 -2.32 -32.01 17.50
C HIS A 216 -2.15 -33.06 18.62
N GLY A 217 -0.98 -33.15 19.25
CA GLY A 217 -0.64 -34.12 20.28
C GLY A 217 -0.41 -35.57 19.81
N ARG A 218 -0.55 -35.82 18.50
CA ARG A 218 -0.36 -37.13 17.82
C ARG A 218 -0.31 -36.92 16.30
N ALA A 219 0.07 -37.96 15.55
CA ALA A 219 -0.05 -37.97 14.08
C ALA A 219 -1.46 -37.54 13.64
N VAL A 220 -1.53 -36.67 12.63
CA VAL A 220 -2.78 -36.00 12.24
C VAL A 220 -3.48 -36.84 11.18
N PRO A 221 -4.73 -37.31 11.39
CA PRO A 221 -5.45 -38.04 10.36
C PRO A 221 -5.57 -37.21 9.08
N VAL A 222 -5.34 -37.84 7.92
CA VAL A 222 -5.55 -37.23 6.60
C VAL A 222 -6.74 -37.88 5.90
N SER A 223 -7.31 -37.18 4.92
CA SER A 223 -8.31 -37.71 4.00
C SER A 223 -7.74 -38.80 3.08
N SER A 224 -8.62 -39.56 2.42
CA SER A 224 -8.24 -40.68 1.53
C SER A 224 -7.48 -40.26 0.27
N ASP A 225 -7.54 -38.98 -0.09
CA ASP A 225 -6.74 -38.36 -1.15
C ASP A 225 -5.28 -38.07 -0.72
N ALA A 226 -4.95 -38.21 0.58
CA ALA A 226 -3.67 -37.85 1.19
C ALA A 226 -3.26 -36.36 1.05
N ALA A 227 -4.17 -35.47 0.62
CA ALA A 227 -3.92 -34.05 0.36
C ALA A 227 -4.44 -33.11 1.46
N HIS A 228 -5.49 -33.52 2.18
CA HIS A 228 -6.13 -32.70 3.21
C HIS A 228 -6.08 -33.38 4.59
N TRP A 229 -6.42 -32.65 5.65
CA TRP A 229 -6.74 -33.26 6.95
C TRP A 229 -8.00 -34.15 6.85
N ALA A 230 -8.20 -35.08 7.76
CA ALA A 230 -9.45 -35.83 7.81
C ALA A 230 -10.65 -34.89 8.10
N VAL A 231 -11.84 -35.25 7.59
CA VAL A 231 -13.09 -34.51 7.87
C VAL A 231 -13.30 -34.39 9.38
N ASN A 232 -13.71 -33.20 9.84
CA ASN A 232 -13.83 -32.80 11.25
C ASN A 232 -12.52 -32.72 12.05
N THR A 233 -11.35 -32.66 11.39
CA THR A 233 -10.10 -32.29 12.10
C THR A 233 -10.22 -30.89 12.67
N THR A 234 -9.92 -30.75 13.96
CA THR A 234 -10.05 -29.51 14.72
C THR A 234 -8.79 -29.24 15.53
N HIS A 235 -8.53 -27.96 15.81
CA HIS A 235 -7.48 -27.51 16.72
C HIS A 235 -8.02 -26.33 17.55
N ALA A 236 -7.73 -26.33 18.86
CA ALA A 236 -8.26 -25.34 19.82
C ALA A 236 -9.81 -25.14 19.78
N GLY A 237 -10.56 -26.15 19.35
CA GLY A 237 -12.02 -26.09 19.18
C GLY A 237 -12.51 -25.53 17.83
N GLN A 238 -11.61 -25.05 16.98
CA GLN A 238 -11.92 -24.59 15.62
C GLN A 238 -11.69 -25.71 14.59
N ALA A 239 -12.48 -25.76 13.51
CA ALA A 239 -12.18 -26.57 12.34
C ALA A 239 -10.87 -26.09 11.68
N ALA A 240 -10.03 -27.04 11.26
CA ALA A 240 -8.79 -26.76 10.53
C ALA A 240 -9.11 -26.31 9.09
N ALA A 241 -8.43 -25.28 8.61
CA ALA A 241 -8.68 -24.70 7.30
C ALA A 241 -8.41 -25.70 6.16
N MET A 242 -7.42 -26.59 6.33
CA MET A 242 -7.06 -27.61 5.33
C MET A 242 -7.86 -28.93 5.45
N ALA A 243 -9.13 -28.87 5.88
CA ALA A 243 -10.07 -30.00 5.79
C ALA A 243 -10.80 -29.97 4.42
N PRO A 244 -11.10 -31.13 3.79
CA PRO A 244 -11.58 -31.24 2.40
C PRO A 244 -13.05 -30.84 2.21
N VAL A 245 -13.70 -30.38 3.28
CA VAL A 245 -15.08 -29.91 3.30
C VAL A 245 -15.17 -28.78 4.32
N LEU A 246 -15.40 -27.56 3.83
CA LEU A 246 -15.71 -26.40 4.67
C LEU A 246 -17.22 -26.30 4.89
N GLN A 247 -17.66 -25.68 5.98
CA GLN A 247 -19.10 -25.53 6.29
C GLN A 247 -19.66 -24.22 5.72
N TYR A 248 -20.80 -24.28 5.02
CA TYR A 248 -21.60 -23.11 4.62
C TYR A 248 -21.92 -22.22 5.82
N GLY A 249 -21.93 -20.89 5.62
CA GLY A 249 -22.26 -19.92 6.67
C GLY A 249 -21.26 -19.79 7.81
N VAL A 250 -20.13 -20.51 7.76
CA VAL A 250 -19.07 -20.49 8.79
C VAL A 250 -17.77 -20.02 8.16
N ARG A 251 -17.05 -19.12 8.84
CA ARG A 251 -15.69 -18.75 8.46
C ARG A 251 -14.67 -19.68 9.13
N HIS A 252 -13.84 -20.32 8.32
CA HIS A 252 -12.72 -21.17 8.71
C HIS A 252 -11.45 -20.36 8.54
N THR A 253 -10.82 -19.97 9.64
CA THR A 253 -9.57 -19.19 9.63
C THR A 253 -8.36 -20.12 9.74
N TRP A 254 -7.17 -19.63 9.38
CA TRP A 254 -5.95 -20.41 9.46
C TRP A 254 -5.59 -20.82 10.90
N THR A 255 -5.64 -22.12 11.22
CA THR A 255 -5.31 -22.60 12.58
C THR A 255 -3.80 -22.77 12.79
N SER A 256 -3.39 -22.86 14.05
CA SER A 256 -2.03 -23.27 14.43
C SER A 256 -1.65 -24.68 13.96
N LEU A 257 -2.62 -25.55 13.65
CA LEU A 257 -2.36 -26.87 13.05
C LEU A 257 -2.05 -26.77 11.55
N ASP A 258 -2.82 -25.96 10.81
CA ASP A 258 -2.54 -25.64 9.41
C ASP A 258 -1.19 -24.92 9.27
N GLN A 259 -0.90 -24.00 10.20
CA GLN A 259 0.41 -23.34 10.29
C GLN A 259 1.55 -24.32 10.56
N ALA A 260 1.36 -25.29 11.45
CA ALA A 260 2.37 -26.29 11.76
C ALA A 260 2.71 -27.18 10.55
N ALA A 261 1.73 -27.46 9.69
CA ALA A 261 1.97 -28.18 8.43
C ALA A 261 2.84 -27.40 7.45
N LEU A 262 2.74 -26.05 7.41
CA LEU A 262 3.67 -25.22 6.63
C LEU A 262 5.11 -25.38 7.12
N LEU A 263 5.32 -25.46 8.43
CA LEU A 263 6.65 -25.71 9.02
C LEU A 263 7.17 -27.10 8.63
N ASP A 264 6.30 -28.10 8.60
CA ASP A 264 6.67 -29.46 8.22
C ASP A 264 6.97 -29.63 6.72
N VAL A 265 6.39 -28.83 5.80
CA VAL A 265 6.83 -28.80 4.39
C VAL A 265 8.10 -27.94 4.18
N GLY A 266 8.65 -27.35 5.24
CA GLY A 266 9.94 -26.66 5.23
C GLY A 266 9.87 -25.15 5.01
N TRP A 267 8.72 -24.52 5.22
CA TRP A 267 8.71 -23.09 5.55
C TRP A 267 9.29 -22.89 6.95
N ARG A 268 9.80 -21.69 7.24
CA ARG A 268 9.96 -21.27 8.64
C ARG A 268 8.71 -20.50 9.07
N ALA A 269 8.48 -20.44 10.37
CA ALA A 269 7.53 -19.47 10.90
C ALA A 269 8.10 -18.08 10.59
N ALA A 270 7.27 -17.15 10.11
CA ALA A 270 7.62 -15.75 10.20
C ALA A 270 7.86 -15.43 11.69
N SER A 271 9.05 -14.93 12.02
CA SER A 271 9.35 -14.55 13.40
C SER A 271 8.32 -13.52 13.87
N PRO A 272 7.66 -13.71 15.02
CA PRO A 272 6.87 -12.63 15.60
C PRO A 272 7.82 -11.45 15.83
N VAL A 273 7.42 -10.25 15.40
CA VAL A 273 8.32 -9.09 15.32
C VAL A 273 8.52 -8.47 16.70
N THR A 274 9.31 -9.13 17.53
CA THR A 274 10.16 -8.48 18.53
C THR A 274 11.53 -8.23 17.86
N PRO A 275 11.95 -6.97 17.65
CA PRO A 275 13.18 -6.67 16.93
C PRO A 275 14.43 -7.31 17.58
N PRO A 276 15.27 -8.04 16.81
CA PRO A 276 16.50 -8.64 17.34
C PRO A 276 17.59 -7.58 17.52
N THR A 277 18.28 -7.60 18.67
CA THR A 277 19.43 -6.73 18.93
C THR A 277 20.71 -7.27 18.29
N SER A 278 21.17 -6.64 17.22
CA SER A 278 22.54 -6.83 16.70
C SER A 278 23.58 -6.10 17.59
N PRO A 279 24.90 -6.32 17.42
CA PRO A 279 25.87 -5.26 17.73
C PRO A 279 25.40 -3.95 17.08
N PRO A 280 25.64 -2.77 17.72
CA PRO A 280 24.97 -1.54 17.33
C PRO A 280 25.21 -1.25 15.85
N PRO A 281 24.17 -1.31 15.00
CA PRO A 281 24.33 -0.87 13.64
C PRO A 281 24.61 0.64 13.69
N PRO A 282 25.20 1.25 12.65
CA PRO A 282 24.91 2.67 12.43
C PRO A 282 23.37 2.76 12.48
N PRO A 283 22.79 3.61 13.36
CA PRO A 283 21.37 3.52 13.67
C PRO A 283 20.60 3.54 12.35
N PRO A 284 19.55 2.70 12.19
CA PRO A 284 18.75 2.77 10.98
C PRO A 284 18.41 4.25 10.75
N PRO A 285 18.58 4.80 9.54
CA PRO A 285 18.05 6.13 9.26
C PRO A 285 16.60 6.04 9.74
N PRO A 286 16.17 6.88 10.71
CA PRO A 286 14.90 6.63 11.34
C PRO A 286 13.83 6.58 10.24
N VAL A 287 12.72 5.88 10.50
CA VAL A 287 11.44 6.43 10.04
C VAL A 287 11.32 7.77 10.76
N THR A 288 11.95 8.80 10.18
CA THR A 288 12.00 10.13 10.74
C THR A 288 10.58 10.61 10.67
N ALA A 289 9.93 10.69 11.81
CA ALA A 289 8.60 11.27 11.99
C ALA A 289 8.55 12.58 11.21
N ALA A 290 7.85 12.56 10.08
CA ALA A 290 8.39 13.20 8.88
C ALA A 290 8.22 14.73 8.95
N PRO A 291 9.23 15.49 8.48
CA PRO A 291 9.48 16.79 9.06
C PRO A 291 8.45 17.85 8.65
N VAL A 292 8.17 18.74 9.59
CA VAL A 292 7.34 19.91 9.37
C VAL A 292 8.15 20.98 8.62
N LEU A 293 7.77 21.22 7.37
CA LEU A 293 8.36 22.29 6.55
C LEU A 293 7.67 23.63 6.82
N VAL A 294 8.47 24.60 7.29
CA VAL A 294 8.01 25.94 7.68
C VAL A 294 8.61 26.97 6.74
N SER A 295 7.76 27.63 5.94
CA SER A 295 8.18 28.65 4.99
C SER A 295 8.24 30.03 5.64
N GLY A 296 9.36 30.74 5.41
CA GLY A 296 9.56 32.13 5.79
C GLY A 296 9.29 33.11 4.64
N SER A 297 8.98 34.37 4.96
CA SER A 297 8.61 35.41 4.00
C SER A 297 9.69 35.78 2.95
N ALA A 298 10.94 35.38 3.14
CA ALA A 298 12.04 35.61 2.20
C ALA A 298 12.23 34.49 1.16
N GLY A 299 11.44 33.40 1.22
CA GLY A 299 11.59 32.23 0.36
C GLY A 299 12.59 31.19 0.86
N GLN A 300 12.95 31.28 2.15
CA GLN A 300 13.58 30.21 2.90
C GLN A 300 12.52 29.21 3.37
N VAL A 301 12.85 27.91 3.37
CA VAL A 301 12.06 26.84 4.02
C VAL A 301 12.95 26.20 5.08
N ALA A 302 12.54 26.30 6.33
CA ALA A 302 13.23 25.68 7.46
C ALA A 302 12.59 24.33 7.81
N VAL A 303 13.41 23.33 8.12
CA VAL A 303 12.99 21.97 8.46
C VAL A 303 12.91 21.82 9.98
N TYR A 304 11.78 21.30 10.48
CA TYR A 304 11.57 20.99 11.90
C TYR A 304 11.19 19.52 12.06
N ALA A 305 11.69 18.87 13.11
CA ALA A 305 11.33 17.49 13.46
C ALA A 305 11.09 17.38 14.98
N ARG A 306 10.25 16.44 15.40
CA ARG A 306 9.93 16.24 16.82
C ARG A 306 11.15 15.66 17.54
N ASN A 307 11.53 16.27 18.66
CA ASN A 307 12.74 15.92 19.40
C ASN A 307 12.44 14.88 20.51
N GLY A 308 13.48 14.42 21.21
CA GLY A 308 13.36 13.49 22.34
C GLY A 308 12.62 14.02 23.59
N THR A 309 12.15 15.27 23.59
CA THR A 309 11.20 15.81 24.59
C THR A 309 9.79 16.00 24.03
N GLY A 310 9.49 15.40 22.86
CA GLY A 310 8.19 15.45 22.20
C GLY A 310 7.84 16.79 21.57
N SER A 311 8.81 17.65 21.27
CA SER A 311 8.61 19.01 20.72
C SER A 311 9.31 19.25 19.39
N LEU A 312 8.71 20.00 18.46
CA LEU A 312 9.34 20.39 17.20
C LEU A 312 10.60 21.25 17.43
N ALA A 313 11.74 20.74 16.97
CA ALA A 313 13.02 21.44 16.96
C ALA A 313 13.49 21.68 15.52
N TYR A 314 14.10 22.85 15.27
CA TYR A 314 14.77 23.14 14.01
C TYR A 314 15.96 22.19 13.80
N THR A 315 16.00 21.48 12.68
CA THR A 315 16.99 20.40 12.44
C THR A 315 18.39 20.91 12.07
N GLY A 316 18.55 22.21 11.83
CA GLY A 316 19.74 22.79 11.20
C GLY A 316 19.59 23.01 9.70
N THR A 317 18.64 22.33 9.04
CA THR A 317 18.43 22.40 7.59
C THR A 317 17.50 23.56 7.19
N THR A 318 17.97 24.42 6.28
CA THR A 318 17.16 25.43 5.58
C THR A 318 17.44 25.40 4.09
N PHE A 319 16.39 25.34 3.27
CA PHE A 319 16.45 25.40 1.81
C PHE A 319 16.13 26.81 1.30
N THR A 320 16.76 27.20 0.19
CA THR A 320 16.46 28.44 -0.56
C THR A 320 16.20 28.11 -2.05
N PRO A 321 15.16 27.32 -2.36
CA PRO A 321 14.94 26.75 -3.71
C PRO A 321 14.80 27.83 -4.80
N PHE A 322 14.29 29.00 -4.42
CA PHE A 322 14.02 30.12 -5.31
C PHE A 322 14.74 31.40 -4.86
N ALA A 323 15.97 31.28 -4.34
CA ALA A 323 16.76 32.36 -3.73
C ALA A 323 16.77 33.69 -4.51
N VAL A 324 16.82 33.63 -5.84
CA VAL A 324 16.85 34.80 -6.75
C VAL A 324 15.54 35.61 -6.73
N TYR A 325 14.44 35.05 -6.24
CA TYR A 325 13.09 35.61 -6.41
C TYR A 325 12.44 36.16 -5.13
N SER A 326 13.02 35.89 -3.96
CA SER A 326 12.63 36.41 -2.63
C SER A 326 11.11 36.52 -2.41
N THR A 327 10.39 35.40 -2.59
CA THR A 327 8.93 35.31 -2.48
C THR A 327 8.54 34.07 -1.70
N ALA A 328 7.28 33.99 -1.25
CA ALA A 328 6.76 32.87 -0.48
C ALA A 328 6.92 31.53 -1.24
N VAL A 329 7.21 30.46 -0.49
CA VAL A 329 7.33 29.09 -0.99
C VAL A 329 6.25 28.24 -0.34
N ARG A 330 5.64 27.35 -1.12
CA ARG A 330 4.76 26.27 -0.65
C ARG A 330 5.47 24.95 -0.89
N THR A 331 5.15 23.94 -0.10
CA THR A 331 5.90 22.69 -0.02
C THR A 331 4.97 21.49 -0.04
N ALA A 332 5.52 20.34 -0.41
CA ALA A 332 4.95 19.04 -0.11
C ALA A 332 6.08 18.11 0.36
N VAL A 333 5.69 17.09 1.12
CA VAL A 333 6.60 16.10 1.74
C VAL A 333 6.08 14.73 1.37
N GLY A 334 6.93 13.88 0.80
CA GLY A 334 6.55 12.62 0.18
C GLY A 334 7.75 11.89 -0.42
N ASP A 335 7.68 10.59 -0.71
CA ASP A 335 8.82 9.84 -1.28
C ASP A 335 8.77 9.85 -2.81
N PHE A 336 9.53 10.74 -3.44
CA PHE A 336 9.61 10.85 -4.90
C PHE A 336 10.64 9.88 -5.51
N ASN A 337 11.39 9.13 -4.71
CA ASN A 337 12.57 8.37 -5.14
C ASN A 337 12.55 6.87 -4.77
N GLY A 338 11.65 6.44 -3.88
CA GLY A 338 11.48 5.07 -3.42
C GLY A 338 12.63 4.57 -2.55
N ASP A 339 13.18 5.43 -1.69
CA ASP A 339 14.18 5.05 -0.66
C ASP A 339 13.59 4.94 0.76
N GLY A 340 12.29 5.21 0.92
CA GLY A 340 11.58 5.19 2.20
C GLY A 340 11.82 6.45 3.04
N VAL A 341 12.53 7.45 2.52
CA VAL A 341 12.80 8.73 3.20
C VAL A 341 12.00 9.83 2.53
N ALA A 342 11.29 10.62 3.34
CA ALA A 342 10.44 11.68 2.84
C ALA A 342 11.24 12.81 2.17
N ASP A 343 11.15 12.91 0.85
CA ASP A 343 11.69 13.97 0.00
C ASP A 343 10.85 15.25 0.10
N TYR A 344 11.40 16.37 -0.41
CA TYR A 344 10.75 17.68 -0.34
C TYR A 344 10.54 18.29 -1.73
N ALA A 345 9.29 18.60 -2.05
CA ALA A 345 8.92 19.41 -3.20
C ALA A 345 8.69 20.87 -2.78
N PHE A 346 9.21 21.81 -3.56
CA PHE A 346 9.02 23.24 -3.36
C PHE A 346 8.35 23.87 -4.58
N VAL A 347 7.30 24.67 -4.38
CA VAL A 347 6.64 25.45 -5.44
C VAL A 347 6.59 26.93 -5.09
N ILE A 348 6.82 27.78 -6.10
CA ILE A 348 6.88 29.23 -5.92
C ILE A 348 5.50 29.87 -5.78
N GLY A 349 5.40 30.85 -4.88
CA GLY A 349 4.21 31.68 -4.68
C GLY A 349 3.98 32.72 -5.77
N ALA A 350 3.01 33.61 -5.52
CA ALA A 350 2.55 34.61 -6.47
C ALA A 350 3.61 35.66 -6.87
N GLY A 351 3.38 36.32 -8.02
CA GLY A 351 4.22 37.40 -8.54
C GLY A 351 5.44 36.94 -9.36
N ARG A 352 5.56 35.63 -9.60
CA ARG A 352 6.65 34.98 -10.34
C ARG A 352 6.10 33.82 -11.16
N VAL A 353 6.74 33.54 -12.30
CA VAL A 353 6.43 32.37 -13.15
C VAL A 353 6.55 31.08 -12.33
N ALA A 354 5.46 30.32 -12.28
CA ALA A 354 5.28 29.12 -11.48
C ALA A 354 6.34 28.06 -11.80
N ARG A 355 6.99 27.57 -10.75
CA ARG A 355 8.13 26.66 -10.81
C ARG A 355 8.10 25.69 -9.64
N VAL A 356 8.55 24.47 -9.90
CA VAL A 356 8.78 23.42 -8.90
C VAL A 356 10.27 23.06 -8.87
N GLN A 357 10.79 22.71 -7.70
CA GLN A 357 12.05 22.01 -7.49
C GLN A 357 11.79 20.84 -6.54
N VAL A 358 12.49 19.71 -6.72
CA VAL A 358 12.42 18.55 -5.81
C VAL A 358 13.83 18.24 -5.30
N VAL A 359 13.96 18.00 -4.00
CA VAL A 359 15.20 17.60 -3.33
C VAL A 359 14.99 16.31 -2.54
N ASN A 360 16.00 15.44 -2.51
CA ASN A 360 15.92 14.18 -1.77
C ASN A 360 16.09 14.43 -0.26
N GLY A 361 15.25 13.80 0.56
CA GLY A 361 15.21 14.00 2.01
C GLY A 361 16.45 13.45 2.72
N ALA A 362 16.92 12.27 2.30
CA ALA A 362 18.08 11.61 2.90
C ALA A 362 19.40 12.36 2.70
N THR A 363 19.59 13.00 1.54
CA THR A 363 20.85 13.66 1.14
C THR A 363 20.79 15.18 1.07
N ASN A 364 19.60 15.78 1.08
CA ASN A 364 19.34 17.19 0.77
C ASN A 364 19.77 17.62 -0.66
N ALA A 365 20.12 16.67 -1.54
CA ALA A 365 20.54 16.94 -2.92
C ALA A 365 19.34 17.26 -3.82
N THR A 366 19.53 18.10 -4.85
CA THR A 366 18.46 18.37 -5.83
C THR A 366 18.28 17.17 -6.76
N MET A 367 17.09 16.55 -6.70
CA MET A 367 16.66 15.51 -7.63
C MET A 367 16.18 16.11 -8.95
N VAL A 368 15.31 17.12 -8.85
CA VAL A 368 14.68 17.78 -10.00
C VAL A 368 14.96 19.26 -9.94
N GLY A 369 15.72 19.75 -10.92
CA GLY A 369 16.00 21.17 -11.08
C GLY A 369 14.75 21.99 -11.39
N THR A 370 14.88 23.31 -11.20
CA THR A 370 13.80 24.30 -11.31
C THR A 370 12.99 24.21 -12.61
N THR A 371 11.86 23.51 -12.56
CA THR A 371 11.00 23.18 -13.71
C THR A 371 9.80 24.11 -13.75
N VAL A 372 9.47 24.68 -14.92
CA VAL A 372 8.31 25.56 -15.08
C VAL A 372 7.02 24.75 -15.20
N VAL A 373 6.01 25.09 -14.39
CA VAL A 373 4.70 24.41 -14.35
C VAL A 373 3.56 25.38 -14.70
N LEU A 374 2.33 24.86 -14.85
CA LEU A 374 1.11 25.59 -15.18
C LEU A 374 1.24 26.47 -16.42
N GLY A 375 2.03 26.04 -17.41
CA GLY A 375 2.37 26.85 -18.59
C GLY A 375 2.96 28.22 -18.26
N GLY A 376 3.68 28.34 -17.14
CA GLY A 376 4.34 29.57 -16.70
C GLY A 376 3.45 30.60 -15.99
N PHE A 377 2.32 30.17 -15.42
CA PHE A 377 1.40 31.05 -14.69
C PHE A 377 2.07 31.88 -13.58
N THR A 378 1.66 33.13 -13.37
CA THR A 378 2.30 34.07 -12.44
C THR A 378 1.54 34.37 -11.14
N GLY A 379 0.30 33.88 -10.99
CA GLY A 379 -0.48 34.03 -9.75
C GLY A 379 -0.05 33.09 -8.62
N GLY A 380 0.96 32.23 -8.84
CA GLY A 380 1.43 31.22 -7.91
C GLY A 380 0.68 29.90 -8.03
N ALA A 381 1.17 28.88 -7.31
CA ALA A 381 0.64 27.53 -7.33
C ALA A 381 0.62 26.91 -5.93
N TYR A 382 -0.15 25.84 -5.73
CA TYR A 382 0.01 24.89 -4.62
C TYR A 382 0.63 23.60 -5.14
N VAL A 383 1.16 22.79 -4.22
CA VAL A 383 1.77 21.49 -4.51
C VAL A 383 1.33 20.47 -3.45
N ALA A 384 1.17 19.22 -3.86
CA ALA A 384 1.03 18.04 -3.03
C ALA A 384 1.91 16.91 -3.60
N ALA A 385 2.31 15.98 -2.75
CA ALA A 385 2.88 14.68 -3.11
C ALA A 385 1.77 13.61 -2.98
N GLY A 386 1.93 12.38 -3.49
CA GLY A 386 1.08 11.23 -3.18
C GLY A 386 1.10 10.12 -4.23
N ASP A 387 1.08 8.85 -3.82
CA ASP A 387 1.14 7.70 -4.73
C ASP A 387 -0.21 7.48 -5.42
N ILE A 388 -0.38 8.10 -6.59
CA ILE A 388 -1.57 7.96 -7.43
C ILE A 388 -1.53 6.63 -8.20
N ASN A 389 -0.34 6.20 -8.61
CA ASN A 389 -0.15 5.10 -9.55
C ASN A 389 0.01 3.71 -8.88
N GLY A 390 0.24 3.67 -7.57
CA GLY A 390 0.38 2.47 -6.73
C GLY A 390 1.69 1.72 -6.95
N ASP A 391 2.80 2.42 -7.15
CA ASP A 391 4.15 1.84 -7.32
C ASP A 391 5.14 2.13 -6.17
N GLY A 392 4.67 2.74 -5.08
CA GLY A 392 5.49 3.10 -3.92
C GLY A 392 6.33 4.37 -4.15
N ARG A 393 5.93 5.22 -5.09
CA ARG A 393 6.55 6.53 -5.38
C ARG A 393 5.48 7.58 -5.51
N ASP A 394 5.67 8.70 -4.85
CA ASP A 394 4.72 9.80 -4.89
C ASP A 394 4.71 10.48 -6.27
N GLU A 395 3.51 10.65 -6.82
CA GLU A 395 3.25 11.64 -7.85
C GLU A 395 3.31 13.06 -7.25
N LEU A 396 3.74 14.03 -8.05
CA LEU A 396 3.70 15.45 -7.71
C LEU A 396 2.53 16.12 -8.40
N VAL A 397 1.60 16.66 -7.62
CA VAL A 397 0.42 17.39 -8.12
C VAL A 397 0.60 18.88 -7.86
N VAL A 398 0.29 19.73 -8.84
CA VAL A 398 0.21 21.19 -8.67
C VAL A 398 -1.14 21.74 -9.10
N SER A 399 -1.63 22.77 -8.39
CA SER A 399 -2.81 23.53 -8.77
C SER A 399 -2.49 25.02 -8.94
N ALA A 400 -3.24 25.68 -9.84
CA ALA A 400 -3.19 27.14 -9.94
C ALA A 400 -3.85 27.82 -8.73
N ASP A 401 -3.19 28.87 -8.23
CA ASP A 401 -3.81 29.82 -7.30
C ASP A 401 -4.63 30.89 -8.05
N ARG A 402 -5.20 31.84 -7.33
CA ARG A 402 -6.07 32.91 -7.84
C ARG A 402 -5.48 33.64 -9.06
N GLY A 403 -6.28 33.82 -10.10
CA GLY A 403 -5.94 34.53 -11.34
C GLY A 403 -5.92 33.67 -12.61
N ARG A 404 -6.16 32.36 -12.48
CA ARG A 404 -6.29 31.40 -13.60
C ARG A 404 -7.42 30.42 -13.30
N SER A 405 -7.88 29.73 -14.35
CA SER A 405 -8.74 28.55 -14.25
C SER A 405 -8.31 27.60 -13.14
N SER A 406 -9.22 26.73 -12.69
CA SER A 406 -8.96 25.66 -11.70
C SER A 406 -7.98 24.57 -12.16
N LEU A 407 -6.97 24.90 -12.97
CA LEU A 407 -6.02 23.96 -13.54
C LEU A 407 -5.26 23.18 -12.45
N VAL A 408 -5.33 21.85 -12.57
CA VAL A 408 -4.47 20.88 -11.89
C VAL A 408 -3.59 20.21 -12.94
N GLU A 409 -2.31 20.02 -12.64
CA GLU A 409 -1.37 19.20 -13.41
C GLU A 409 -0.75 18.14 -12.50
N VAL A 410 -0.66 16.90 -12.98
CA VAL A 410 -0.07 15.74 -12.29
C VAL A 410 1.23 15.35 -12.98
N TYR A 411 2.27 15.07 -12.21
CA TYR A 411 3.62 14.78 -12.68
C TYR A 411 4.22 13.57 -11.96
N THR A 412 4.80 12.63 -12.68
CA THR A 412 5.71 11.64 -12.08
C THR A 412 7.12 12.22 -12.03
N VAL A 413 7.87 11.95 -10.96
CA VAL A 413 9.29 12.30 -10.86
C VAL A 413 10.12 11.20 -11.52
N SER A 414 10.84 11.52 -12.60
CA SER A 414 11.60 10.50 -13.35
C SER A 414 12.82 11.09 -14.05
N GLY A 415 13.95 10.39 -13.98
CA GLY A 415 15.20 10.77 -14.67
C GLY A 415 15.76 12.15 -14.29
N GLY A 416 15.42 12.68 -13.12
CA GLY A 416 15.77 14.04 -12.68
C GLY A 416 14.89 15.15 -13.25
N ALA A 417 13.72 14.80 -13.80
CA ALA A 417 12.74 15.73 -14.37
C ALA A 417 11.32 15.47 -13.85
N LEU A 418 10.43 16.46 -13.99
CA LEU A 418 8.99 16.25 -13.83
C LEU A 418 8.36 15.87 -15.18
N VAL A 419 7.73 14.71 -15.26
CA VAL A 419 7.03 14.24 -16.46
C VAL A 419 5.53 14.39 -16.26
N ARG A 420 4.89 15.36 -16.93
CA ARG A 420 3.45 15.62 -16.75
C ARG A 420 2.62 14.47 -17.33
N THR A 421 1.95 13.72 -16.48
CA THR A 421 1.15 12.54 -16.85
C THR A 421 -0.29 12.89 -17.20
N PHE A 422 -0.87 13.89 -16.51
CA PHE A 422 -2.28 14.29 -16.66
C PHE A 422 -2.49 15.77 -16.31
N SER A 423 -3.62 16.36 -16.75
CA SER A 423 -4.04 17.71 -16.35
C SER A 423 -5.53 17.94 -16.60
N PHE A 424 -6.21 18.66 -15.70
CA PHE A 424 -7.65 18.90 -15.78
C PHE A 424 -8.08 20.18 -15.02
N SER A 425 -9.38 20.43 -14.83
CA SER A 425 -9.89 21.59 -14.08
C SER A 425 -11.17 21.26 -13.31
N PRO A 426 -11.10 21.01 -11.98
CA PRO A 426 -12.20 20.49 -11.17
C PRO A 426 -13.54 21.23 -11.26
N PHE A 427 -13.49 22.54 -11.46
CA PHE A 427 -14.68 23.40 -11.56
C PHE A 427 -14.73 24.16 -12.90
N GLY A 428 -14.18 23.55 -13.95
CA GLY A 428 -14.12 24.11 -15.29
C GLY A 428 -13.10 25.23 -15.47
N ASN A 429 -13.06 25.77 -16.69
CA ASN A 429 -12.09 26.78 -17.12
C ASN A 429 -12.46 28.22 -16.70
N LEU A 430 -13.74 28.52 -16.45
CA LEU A 430 -14.22 29.86 -16.08
C LEU A 430 -13.97 30.23 -14.60
N ASN A 431 -13.66 29.27 -13.73
CA ASN A 431 -13.38 29.53 -12.32
C ASN A 431 -11.96 30.07 -12.13
N THR A 432 -11.82 31.39 -11.91
CA THR A 432 -10.52 32.07 -11.75
C THR A 432 -10.00 32.18 -10.31
N PHE A 433 -10.65 31.54 -9.34
CA PHE A 433 -10.26 31.62 -7.92
C PHE A 433 -9.12 30.68 -7.52
N GLY A 434 -8.71 29.76 -8.41
CA GLY A 434 -7.73 28.72 -8.11
C GLY A 434 -8.21 27.77 -7.00
N GLY A 435 -7.28 26.99 -6.44
CA GLY A 435 -7.60 26.07 -5.36
C GLY A 435 -6.39 25.50 -4.63
N ARG A 436 -6.67 24.91 -3.48
CA ARG A 436 -5.73 24.22 -2.58
C ARG A 436 -5.92 22.72 -2.77
N ILE A 437 -4.84 21.95 -2.61
CA ILE A 437 -4.82 20.52 -2.94
C ILE A 437 -4.10 19.73 -1.86
N THR A 438 -4.69 18.61 -1.44
CA THR A 438 -3.98 17.57 -0.71
C THR A 438 -4.28 16.25 -1.38
N MET A 439 -3.38 15.29 -1.19
CA MET A 439 -3.56 13.90 -1.59
C MET A 439 -3.75 13.05 -0.31
N GLY A 440 -4.15 11.78 -0.43
CA GLY A 440 -4.24 10.81 0.68
C GLY A 440 -5.17 9.65 0.36
N ASP A 441 -4.90 8.42 0.81
CA ASP A 441 -5.77 7.25 0.58
C ASP A 441 -7.04 7.30 1.45
N LEU A 442 -8.02 8.09 1.00
CA LEU A 442 -9.31 8.30 1.67
C LEU A 442 -10.24 7.09 1.55
N ASN A 443 -10.02 6.17 0.61
CA ASN A 443 -10.89 5.03 0.33
C ASN A 443 -10.30 3.65 0.68
N ARG A 444 -8.99 3.59 0.92
CA ARG A 444 -8.17 2.41 1.18
C ARG A 444 -8.09 1.43 0.00
N ASP A 445 -7.89 1.96 -1.22
CA ASP A 445 -7.55 1.13 -2.40
C ASP A 445 -6.03 1.00 -2.68
N GLY A 446 -5.19 1.63 -1.83
CA GLY A 446 -3.73 1.63 -1.96
C GLY A 446 -3.22 2.72 -2.91
N ARG A 447 -3.97 3.82 -3.05
CA ARG A 447 -3.69 4.96 -3.94
C ARG A 447 -4.24 6.23 -3.35
N ASP A 448 -3.53 7.33 -3.51
CA ASP A 448 -3.96 8.60 -2.96
C ASP A 448 -5.08 9.27 -3.79
N GLU A 449 -6.16 9.66 -3.11
CA GLU A 449 -7.21 10.54 -3.61
C GLU A 449 -6.74 12.00 -3.69
N LEU A 450 -7.01 12.69 -4.79
CA LEU A 450 -6.82 14.16 -4.85
C LEU A 450 -8.03 14.89 -4.28
N VAL A 451 -7.86 15.51 -3.12
CA VAL A 451 -8.81 16.46 -2.54
C VAL A 451 -8.51 17.86 -3.06
N TYR A 452 -9.43 18.45 -3.82
CA TYR A 452 -9.35 19.82 -4.32
C TYR A 452 -10.35 20.75 -3.62
N ALA A 453 -9.87 21.90 -3.15
CA ALA A 453 -10.65 22.89 -2.40
C ALA A 453 -10.59 24.30 -3.01
N GLY A 454 -11.72 25.00 -3.03
CA GLY A 454 -11.87 26.33 -3.63
C GLY A 454 -11.04 27.43 -2.95
N GLY A 455 -10.31 28.21 -3.76
CA GLY A 455 -9.49 29.33 -3.29
C GLY A 455 -10.30 30.59 -2.89
N PRO A 456 -9.62 31.60 -2.31
CA PRO A 456 -10.23 32.85 -1.84
C PRO A 456 -11.08 33.55 -2.91
N GLY A 457 -12.31 33.90 -2.55
CA GLY A 457 -13.35 34.43 -3.43
C GLY A 457 -14.35 33.39 -3.95
N MET A 458 -14.00 32.09 -3.92
CA MET A 458 -14.96 31.02 -4.22
C MET A 458 -15.88 30.76 -2.99
N ALA A 459 -17.05 30.16 -3.24
CA ALA A 459 -17.74 29.41 -2.18
C ALA A 459 -16.84 28.28 -1.64
N PRO A 460 -17.02 27.81 -0.39
CA PRO A 460 -16.09 26.89 0.28
C PRO A 460 -16.28 25.44 -0.21
N ARG A 461 -16.15 25.23 -1.52
CA ARG A 461 -16.43 23.97 -2.20
C ARG A 461 -15.22 23.04 -2.19
N VAL A 462 -15.45 21.79 -1.84
CA VAL A 462 -14.45 20.71 -1.85
C VAL A 462 -14.96 19.57 -2.75
N VAL A 463 -14.04 18.88 -3.41
CA VAL A 463 -14.28 17.69 -4.23
C VAL A 463 -13.11 16.73 -4.07
N ILE A 464 -13.37 15.43 -4.16
CA ILE A 464 -12.39 14.36 -3.96
C ILE A 464 -12.35 13.52 -5.24
N TYR A 465 -11.19 13.34 -5.84
CA TYR A 465 -10.97 12.57 -7.08
C TYR A 465 -10.22 11.28 -6.79
N ASN A 466 -10.73 10.17 -7.33
CA ASN A 466 -10.18 8.85 -7.06
C ASN A 466 -8.76 8.66 -7.63
N GLY A 467 -7.84 8.11 -6.82
CA GLY A 467 -6.45 7.85 -7.21
C GLY A 467 -6.34 6.97 -8.47
N ALA A 468 -7.01 5.81 -8.48
CA ALA A 468 -7.00 4.89 -9.63
C ALA A 468 -7.52 5.55 -10.93
N ALA A 469 -8.52 6.43 -10.84
CA ALA A 469 -9.02 7.19 -11.98
C ALA A 469 -7.97 8.20 -12.50
N LEU A 470 -7.25 8.89 -11.61
CA LEU A 470 -6.19 9.83 -11.96
C LEU A 470 -5.00 9.13 -12.62
N ALA A 471 -4.59 7.96 -12.12
CA ALA A 471 -3.61 7.09 -12.77
C ALA A 471 -4.06 6.69 -14.19
N ALA A 472 -5.35 6.34 -14.35
CA ALA A 472 -5.98 6.09 -15.64
C ALA A 472 -6.24 7.36 -16.50
N LYS A 473 -5.72 8.53 -16.07
CA LYS A 473 -5.81 9.84 -16.73
C LYS A 473 -7.25 10.33 -16.90
N ARG A 474 -8.06 10.18 -15.85
CA ARG A 474 -9.47 10.57 -15.75
C ARG A 474 -9.73 11.35 -14.46
N ALA A 475 -10.46 12.46 -14.58
CA ALA A 475 -10.86 13.28 -13.43
C ALA A 475 -12.21 12.82 -12.87
N THR A 476 -12.27 11.61 -12.30
CA THR A 476 -13.50 11.03 -11.74
C THR A 476 -13.62 11.32 -10.24
N PRO A 477 -14.64 12.07 -9.77
CA PRO A 477 -14.87 12.23 -8.34
C PRO A 477 -15.32 10.94 -7.67
N LEU A 478 -14.93 10.71 -6.40
CA LEU A 478 -15.55 9.67 -5.55
C LEU A 478 -17.00 10.00 -5.18
N GLY A 479 -17.38 11.28 -5.20
CA GLY A 479 -18.71 11.73 -4.84
C GLY A 479 -18.99 13.18 -5.24
N PRO A 480 -20.22 13.68 -4.99
CA PRO A 480 -20.62 15.03 -5.36
C PRO A 480 -19.85 16.09 -4.56
N SER A 481 -19.35 17.12 -5.24
CA SER A 481 -18.67 18.24 -4.58
C SER A 481 -19.60 18.98 -3.60
N PHE A 482 -19.11 19.25 -2.39
CA PHE A 482 -19.88 19.76 -1.25
C PHE A 482 -19.32 21.07 -0.71
N LEU A 483 -20.01 21.71 0.24
CA LEU A 483 -19.55 22.94 0.90
C LEU A 483 -19.04 22.63 2.32
N ALA A 484 -17.73 22.79 2.55
CA ALA A 484 -17.08 22.54 3.84
C ALA A 484 -17.57 23.49 4.96
N PHE A 485 -17.95 24.71 4.58
CA PHE A 485 -18.46 25.76 5.47
C PHE A 485 -19.72 26.41 4.88
N ALA A 486 -20.36 27.31 5.64
CA ALA A 486 -21.57 27.99 5.21
C ALA A 486 -21.40 28.70 3.85
N GLN A 487 -22.44 28.69 3.01
CA GLN A 487 -22.41 29.19 1.62
C GLN A 487 -21.98 30.67 1.47
N GLY A 488 -22.01 31.47 2.54
CA GLY A 488 -21.49 32.85 2.57
C GLY A 488 -19.98 32.99 2.74
N VAL A 489 -19.24 31.95 3.16
CA VAL A 489 -17.80 32.03 3.42
C VAL A 489 -17.02 32.23 2.11
N ARG A 490 -16.12 33.23 2.07
CA ARG A 490 -15.33 33.60 0.88
C ARG A 490 -13.82 33.65 1.11
N SER A 491 -13.34 33.31 2.31
CA SER A 491 -11.92 33.23 2.66
C SER A 491 -11.15 32.24 1.79
N GLY A 492 -11.82 31.19 1.27
CA GLY A 492 -11.18 30.00 0.71
C GLY A 492 -11.06 28.89 1.76
N VAL A 493 -10.74 27.69 1.30
CA VAL A 493 -10.63 26.48 2.15
C VAL A 493 -9.24 25.86 1.99
N ASN A 494 -8.57 25.64 3.12
CA ASN A 494 -7.38 24.80 3.21
C ASN A 494 -7.79 23.37 3.52
N VAL A 495 -7.01 22.40 3.07
CA VAL A 495 -7.26 20.96 3.28
C VAL A 495 -5.97 20.23 3.64
N ALA A 496 -6.09 19.18 4.44
CA ALA A 496 -5.06 18.17 4.65
C ALA A 496 -5.75 16.80 4.72
N ALA A 497 -4.98 15.74 4.47
CA ALA A 497 -5.43 14.39 4.71
C ALA A 497 -4.36 13.61 5.49
N GLY A 498 -4.80 12.62 6.26
CA GLY A 498 -3.97 11.81 7.14
C GLY A 498 -4.83 11.03 8.13
N ASP A 499 -4.37 9.88 8.59
CA ASP A 499 -5.10 8.97 9.49
C ASP A 499 -5.09 9.51 10.93
N ILE A 500 -6.09 10.34 11.28
CA ILE A 500 -6.12 11.04 12.57
C ILE A 500 -6.58 10.10 13.69
N ASP A 501 -7.50 9.15 13.42
CA ASP A 501 -8.03 8.25 14.43
C ASP A 501 -7.34 6.88 14.51
N GLY A 502 -6.52 6.51 13.54
CA GLY A 502 -5.73 5.27 13.48
C GLY A 502 -6.50 4.08 12.92
N ASP A 503 -7.51 4.30 12.07
CA ASP A 503 -8.33 3.23 11.48
C ASP A 503 -7.75 2.69 10.13
N GLY A 504 -6.71 3.34 9.60
CA GLY A 504 -5.99 3.04 8.38
C GLY A 504 -6.65 3.60 7.11
N TYR A 505 -7.31 4.75 7.21
CA TYR A 505 -7.84 5.54 6.10
C TYR A 505 -7.39 6.99 6.31
N ALA A 506 -6.96 7.70 5.27
CA ALA A 506 -6.63 9.11 5.41
C ALA A 506 -7.90 9.93 5.63
N ASP A 507 -8.01 10.64 6.76
CA ASP A 507 -9.16 11.47 7.11
C ASP A 507 -9.16 12.80 6.37
N LEU A 508 -10.35 13.38 6.18
CA LEU A 508 -10.46 14.69 5.56
C LEU A 508 -10.44 15.81 6.62
N ILE A 509 -9.34 16.56 6.68
CA ILE A 509 -9.22 17.79 7.47
C ILE A 509 -9.48 19.00 6.56
N VAL A 510 -10.34 19.92 6.99
CA VAL A 510 -10.56 21.22 6.31
C VAL A 510 -10.57 22.39 7.30
N SER A 511 -10.09 23.53 6.84
CA SER A 511 -10.07 24.80 7.59
C SER A 511 -10.28 26.00 6.67
N GLN A 512 -10.53 27.19 7.22
CA GLN A 512 -10.69 28.40 6.42
C GLN A 512 -9.33 29.07 6.15
N ASP A 513 -9.08 29.50 4.91
CA ASP A 513 -7.89 30.29 4.52
C ASP A 513 -8.01 31.75 5.04
N ALA A 514 -7.05 32.61 4.74
CA ALA A 514 -6.86 33.92 5.35
C ALA A 514 -8.12 34.81 5.37
N GLY A 515 -8.40 35.42 6.52
CA GLY A 515 -9.62 36.21 6.77
C GLY A 515 -10.83 35.38 7.23
N GLY A 516 -10.74 34.06 7.21
CA GLY A 516 -11.72 33.15 7.81
C GLY A 516 -11.47 32.91 9.31
N THR A 517 -12.42 32.27 9.98
CA THR A 517 -12.29 31.90 11.41
C THR A 517 -11.27 30.79 11.62
N SER A 518 -10.73 30.63 12.83
CA SER A 518 -9.84 29.52 13.20
C SER A 518 -10.47 28.11 13.25
N LEU A 519 -11.64 27.94 12.64
CA LEU A 519 -12.44 26.70 12.64
C LEU A 519 -11.80 25.62 11.76
N VAL A 520 -11.56 24.46 12.36
CA VAL A 520 -11.11 23.21 11.72
C VAL A 520 -12.23 22.18 11.85
N ARG A 521 -12.41 21.35 10.82
CA ARG A 521 -13.32 20.19 10.79
C ARG A 521 -12.58 18.97 10.26
N VAL A 522 -12.83 17.82 10.88
CA VAL A 522 -12.30 16.50 10.49
C VAL A 522 -13.46 15.55 10.25
N TRP A 523 -13.45 14.83 9.12
CA TRP A 523 -14.35 13.70 8.85
C TRP A 523 -13.53 12.45 8.58
N SER A 524 -13.98 11.31 9.09
CA SER A 524 -13.31 10.03 8.86
C SER A 524 -13.25 9.71 7.36
N GLY A 525 -12.08 9.32 6.84
CA GLY A 525 -11.87 8.99 5.43
C GLY A 525 -12.82 7.89 4.99
N ARG A 526 -12.80 6.77 5.73
CA ARG A 526 -13.75 5.65 5.64
C ARG A 526 -15.21 6.14 5.64
N THR A 527 -15.57 7.05 6.53
CA THR A 527 -16.95 7.55 6.64
C THR A 527 -17.37 8.34 5.41
N VAL A 528 -16.48 9.17 4.86
CA VAL A 528 -16.71 9.93 3.62
C VAL A 528 -16.86 9.00 2.42
N THR A 529 -15.98 8.03 2.26
CA THR A 529 -15.89 7.21 1.04
C THR A 529 -16.87 6.04 1.01
N THR A 530 -17.29 5.52 2.17
CA THR A 530 -18.38 4.51 2.25
C THR A 530 -19.79 5.09 2.11
N ASN A 531 -19.96 6.43 2.12
CA ASN A 531 -21.27 7.09 2.04
C ASN A 531 -21.41 8.05 0.83
N PRO A 532 -21.09 7.66 -0.41
CA PRO A 532 -20.99 8.57 -1.57
C PRO A 532 -22.33 9.23 -1.99
N GLY A 533 -23.47 8.66 -1.57
CA GLY A 533 -24.79 9.26 -1.76
C GLY A 533 -25.17 10.35 -0.75
N THR A 534 -24.42 10.48 0.35
CA THR A 534 -24.70 11.41 1.45
C THR A 534 -23.77 12.62 1.35
N PRO A 535 -24.30 13.87 1.34
CA PRO A 535 -23.45 15.06 1.35
C PRO A 535 -22.57 15.11 2.60
N VAL A 536 -21.24 15.15 2.42
CA VAL A 536 -20.25 15.14 3.52
C VAL A 536 -20.58 16.07 4.71
N PRO A 537 -21.11 17.30 4.53
CA PRO A 537 -21.48 18.16 5.65
C PRO A 537 -22.56 17.58 6.59
N ALA A 538 -23.35 16.60 6.13
CA ALA A 538 -24.36 15.88 6.91
C ALA A 538 -23.85 14.55 7.50
N LEU A 539 -22.65 14.09 7.12
CA LEU A 539 -21.97 12.99 7.80
C LEU A 539 -21.50 13.43 9.19
N ALA A 540 -21.39 12.45 10.10
CA ALA A 540 -20.72 12.65 11.38
C ALA A 540 -19.27 13.11 11.15
N ARG A 541 -18.85 14.12 11.92
CA ARG A 541 -17.45 14.56 11.98
C ARG A 541 -16.73 13.71 13.01
N LEU A 542 -15.45 13.43 12.78
CA LEU A 542 -14.57 12.98 13.86
C LEU A 542 -14.40 14.11 14.86
N GLN A 543 -14.16 15.35 14.38
CA GLN A 543 -14.00 16.49 15.28
C GLN A 543 -14.32 17.84 14.62
N GLU A 544 -14.74 18.83 15.42
CA GLU A 544 -14.89 20.23 15.02
C GLU A 544 -14.45 21.17 16.15
N PHE A 545 -13.48 22.04 15.88
CA PHE A 545 -12.88 22.90 16.92
C PHE A 545 -12.25 24.18 16.35
N TYR A 546 -11.93 25.12 17.24
CA TYR A 546 -11.26 26.39 16.89
C TYR A 546 -9.78 26.33 17.27
N ALA A 547 -8.89 26.09 16.30
CA ALA A 547 -7.47 25.84 16.53
C ALA A 547 -6.74 27.01 17.23
N ASN A 548 -7.29 28.23 17.17
CA ASN A 548 -6.79 29.39 17.91
C ASN A 548 -7.93 30.26 18.50
N GLY A 549 -9.01 29.63 18.95
CA GLY A 549 -10.13 30.31 19.60
C GLY A 549 -11.11 31.01 18.66
N THR A 550 -12.33 31.24 19.15
CA THR A 550 -13.50 31.67 18.36
C THR A 550 -13.40 33.07 17.75
N THR A 551 -12.55 33.92 18.31
CA THR A 551 -12.34 35.31 17.86
C THR A 551 -11.30 35.46 16.76
N ASP A 552 -10.38 34.49 16.58
CA ASP A 552 -9.31 34.60 15.59
C ASP A 552 -9.85 34.53 14.15
N ARG A 553 -9.36 35.47 13.32
CA ARG A 553 -9.70 35.66 11.89
C ARG A 553 -8.48 35.55 10.96
N SER A 554 -7.37 35.02 11.46
CA SER A 554 -6.16 34.76 10.67
C SER A 554 -6.35 33.70 9.58
N GLY A 555 -7.37 32.84 9.69
CA GLY A 555 -7.47 31.58 8.94
C GLY A 555 -6.38 30.59 9.36
N ILE A 556 -6.54 29.29 9.07
CA ILE A 556 -5.65 28.22 9.57
C ILE A 556 -5.14 27.39 8.40
N ARG A 557 -3.82 27.27 8.25
CA ARG A 557 -3.20 26.20 7.45
C ARG A 557 -3.21 24.92 8.29
N VAL A 558 -3.45 23.80 7.63
CA VAL A 558 -3.47 22.46 8.22
C VAL A 558 -2.50 21.57 7.44
N ALA A 559 -1.79 20.71 8.15
CA ALA A 559 -1.10 19.55 7.61
C ALA A 559 -1.28 18.41 8.63
N ALA A 560 -1.52 17.19 8.16
CA ALA A 560 -1.54 16.00 8.99
C ALA A 560 -0.31 15.16 8.66
N ARG A 561 0.39 14.64 9.67
CA ARG A 561 1.53 13.74 9.53
C ARG A 561 1.91 13.13 10.87
N ASP A 562 2.26 11.84 10.92
CA ASP A 562 2.75 11.15 12.11
C ASP A 562 4.08 11.79 12.58
N LEU A 563 4.08 12.32 13.82
CA LEU A 563 5.19 13.06 14.40
C LEU A 563 5.84 12.41 15.64
N ASP A 564 5.24 11.43 16.31
CA ASP A 564 5.92 10.58 17.33
C ASP A 564 6.01 9.08 17.03
N SER A 565 5.53 8.65 15.86
CA SER A 565 5.53 7.26 15.37
C SER A 565 4.61 6.31 16.15
N ASP A 566 3.46 6.80 16.62
CA ASP A 566 2.40 5.96 17.23
C ASP A 566 1.49 5.27 16.18
N GLY A 567 1.59 5.66 14.90
CA GLY A 567 0.77 5.14 13.80
C GLY A 567 -0.47 5.98 13.51
N LYS A 568 -0.52 7.24 13.96
CA LYS A 568 -1.55 8.24 13.64
C LYS A 568 -0.93 9.54 13.19
N ASP A 569 -1.65 10.30 12.40
CA ASP A 569 -1.20 11.59 11.92
C ASP A 569 -1.51 12.73 12.91
N GLU A 570 -0.46 13.39 13.42
CA GLU A 570 -0.59 14.63 14.17
C GLU A 570 -1.11 15.76 13.29
N LEU A 571 -2.05 16.57 13.80
CA LEU A 571 -2.50 17.77 13.12
C LEU A 571 -1.62 18.97 13.45
N VAL A 572 -0.79 19.38 12.50
CA VAL A 572 -0.04 20.64 12.54
C VAL A 572 -0.92 21.79 12.08
N THR A 573 -0.95 22.88 12.85
CA THR A 573 -1.70 24.09 12.52
C THR A 573 -0.83 25.36 12.60
N SER A 574 -1.09 26.31 11.69
CA SER A 574 -0.54 27.68 11.75
C SER A 574 -1.55 28.68 11.20
N ALA A 575 -1.32 29.97 11.44
CA ALA A 575 -2.09 31.03 10.78
C ALA A 575 -1.95 31.00 9.25
N SER A 576 -3.00 31.43 8.53
CA SER A 576 -2.98 31.65 7.06
C SER A 576 -2.70 33.10 6.67
N GLY A 577 -2.99 34.06 7.56
CA GLY A 577 -2.74 35.49 7.40
C GLY A 577 -1.49 35.97 8.15
N GLY A 578 -0.83 37.00 7.62
CA GLY A 578 0.46 37.47 8.13
C GLY A 578 0.43 38.07 9.55
N THR A 579 1.62 38.26 10.12
CA THR A 579 1.95 38.70 11.51
C THR A 579 1.78 37.65 12.62
N ALA A 580 0.98 36.61 12.42
CA ALA A 580 0.83 35.53 13.39
C ALA A 580 1.97 34.49 13.25
N ASN A 581 3.12 34.79 13.84
CA ASN A 581 4.24 33.85 13.95
C ASN A 581 3.90 32.72 14.95
N TRP A 582 3.13 31.72 14.54
CA TRP A 582 2.95 30.53 15.38
C TRP A 582 2.70 29.23 14.60
N VAL A 583 3.23 28.15 15.17
CA VAL A 583 2.93 26.75 14.83
C VAL A 583 2.46 26.02 16.08
N ARG A 584 1.53 25.07 15.94
CA ARG A 584 1.09 24.13 16.99
C ARG A 584 0.97 22.73 16.41
N VAL A 585 1.34 21.74 17.22
CA VAL A 585 1.08 20.33 16.96
C VAL A 585 -0.05 19.87 17.90
N LEU A 586 -1.07 19.23 17.32
CA LEU A 586 -2.28 18.79 18.02
C LEU A 586 -2.50 17.29 17.78
N SER A 587 -2.61 16.52 18.87
CA SER A 587 -3.27 15.21 18.80
C SER A 587 -4.78 15.45 18.72
N VAL A 588 -5.42 14.80 17.77
CA VAL A 588 -6.86 14.94 17.50
C VAL A 588 -7.49 13.56 17.53
N SER A 589 -8.68 13.45 18.10
CA SER A 589 -9.45 12.20 18.16
C SER A 589 -10.94 12.51 18.25
N ALA A 590 -11.78 11.48 18.07
CA ALA A 590 -13.22 11.58 18.20
C ALA A 590 -13.71 12.06 19.59
N ASN A 591 -12.86 12.02 20.63
CA ASN A 591 -13.22 12.38 22.00
C ASN A 591 -12.46 13.59 22.57
N ALA A 592 -11.32 13.97 21.97
CA ALA A 592 -10.44 15.00 22.51
C ALA A 592 -9.59 15.69 21.42
N VAL A 593 -9.22 16.94 21.67
CA VAL A 593 -8.12 17.64 20.99
C VAL A 593 -7.14 18.08 22.06
N ALA A 594 -5.90 17.61 21.98
CA ALA A 594 -4.83 17.94 22.91
C ALA A 594 -3.70 18.65 22.16
N ALA A 595 -3.24 19.79 22.68
CA ALA A 595 -1.97 20.36 22.22
C ALA A 595 -0.84 19.50 22.78
N LEU A 596 -0.08 18.84 21.89
CA LEU A 596 1.11 18.09 22.28
C LEU A 596 2.30 19.03 22.58
N GLU A 597 2.26 20.23 22.00
CA GLU A 597 3.36 21.19 22.04
C GLU A 597 2.92 22.60 22.41
N THR A 598 3.88 23.39 22.91
CA THR A 598 3.67 24.82 23.19
C THR A 598 3.76 25.64 21.90
N VAL A 599 3.06 26.76 21.85
CA VAL A 599 2.96 27.66 20.68
C VAL A 599 4.34 28.27 20.32
N PHE A 600 4.97 27.80 19.25
CA PHE A 600 6.32 28.25 18.86
C PHE A 600 6.30 29.53 18.01
N THR A 601 6.90 30.61 18.52
CA THR A 601 7.06 31.86 17.79
C THR A 601 8.37 31.90 17.00
N THR A 602 8.27 31.88 15.68
CA THR A 602 9.42 32.05 14.77
C THR A 602 9.91 33.50 14.71
N SER A 603 11.19 33.69 14.38
CA SER A 603 11.85 35.01 14.29
C SER A 603 11.44 35.84 13.06
N ALA A 604 10.75 35.24 12.10
CA ALA A 604 10.13 35.89 10.95
C ALA A 604 8.77 35.23 10.65
N SER A 605 7.95 35.87 9.79
CA SER A 605 6.63 35.39 9.37
C SER A 605 6.68 33.95 8.86
N ALA A 606 6.27 33.00 9.71
CA ALA A 606 6.20 31.59 9.38
C ALA A 606 4.78 31.20 8.97
N VAL A 607 4.72 30.34 7.96
CA VAL A 607 3.50 29.64 7.56
C VAL A 607 3.88 28.17 7.43
N VAL A 608 3.17 27.27 8.11
CA VAL A 608 3.26 25.84 7.83
C VAL A 608 2.72 25.65 6.43
N ALA A 609 3.59 25.20 5.54
CA ALA A 609 3.42 25.38 4.11
C ALA A 609 3.28 24.05 3.38
N SER A 610 2.61 23.08 4.00
CA SER A 610 2.49 21.72 3.48
C SER A 610 1.03 21.25 3.38
N GLN A 611 0.76 20.48 2.33
CA GLN A 611 -0.43 19.63 2.15
C GLN A 611 0.16 18.25 1.73
N VAL A 612 -0.26 17.15 2.36
CA VAL A 612 0.64 16.02 2.72
C VAL A 612 -0.05 14.65 2.62
N THR A 613 0.75 13.58 2.44
CA THR A 613 0.36 12.17 2.23
C THR A 613 1.09 11.14 3.11
N ALA A 614 0.59 9.90 3.07
CA ALA A 614 1.14 8.68 3.67
C ALA A 614 1.66 7.69 2.59
N PRO A 615 2.65 6.81 2.89
CA PRO A 615 3.31 5.92 1.90
C PRO A 615 2.71 4.49 1.77
N ALA A 616 3.14 3.71 0.75
CA ALA A 616 2.64 2.36 0.39
C ALA A 616 3.74 1.33 -0.01
N GLU A 617 3.48 -0.01 0.05
CA GLU A 617 4.48 -1.11 -0.19
C GLU A 617 3.95 -2.42 -0.90
N GLY A 618 4.84 -3.21 -1.58
CA GLY A 618 4.60 -4.52 -2.29
C GLY A 618 5.91 -5.23 -2.79
N GLY A 619 6.04 -6.40 -3.49
CA GLY A 619 5.14 -7.46 -4.08
C GLY A 619 5.91 -8.65 -4.79
N ALA A 620 5.24 -9.80 -5.09
CA ALA A 620 5.40 -10.80 -6.22
C ALA A 620 6.69 -11.68 -6.53
N ASP A 621 6.62 -13.03 -6.79
CA ASP A 621 7.57 -13.92 -7.61
C ASP A 621 8.17 -15.40 -7.19
N LEU A 622 7.89 -16.66 -7.73
CA LEU A 622 8.69 -18.01 -7.47
C LEU A 622 9.01 -19.17 -8.58
N TRP A 623 9.21 -20.54 -8.32
CA TRP A 623 9.07 -21.82 -9.21
C TRP A 623 8.78 -23.31 -8.70
N PHE A 624 8.00 -24.18 -9.43
CA PHE A 624 7.27 -25.42 -8.95
C PHE A 624 7.64 -26.88 -9.39
N PRO A 625 7.57 -27.92 -8.52
CA PRO A 625 7.74 -29.35 -8.89
C PRO A 625 6.44 -30.11 -9.33
N PRO A 626 6.53 -31.34 -9.90
CA PRO A 626 5.42 -31.97 -10.63
C PRO A 626 4.48 -32.91 -9.84
N SER A 627 3.25 -32.45 -9.60
CA SER A 627 2.06 -33.29 -9.38
C SER A 627 0.81 -32.50 -9.78
N GLY A 628 -0.18 -33.14 -10.43
CA GLY A 628 -1.40 -32.45 -10.88
C GLY A 628 -2.22 -31.83 -9.74
N PRO A 629 -2.97 -30.75 -9.99
CA PRO A 629 -3.69 -30.01 -8.94
C PRO A 629 -4.80 -30.86 -8.31
N CYS A 630 -5.00 -30.66 -7.00
CA CYS A 630 -6.07 -31.29 -6.25
C CYS A 630 -7.46 -30.77 -6.70
N LEU A 631 -8.51 -31.52 -6.37
CA LEU A 631 -9.91 -31.15 -6.62
C LEU A 631 -10.64 -31.28 -5.28
N CYS A 632 -11.17 -30.17 -4.75
CA CYS A 632 -11.75 -30.10 -3.40
C CYS A 632 -13.26 -29.83 -3.42
N CYS A 633 -14.02 -30.45 -2.52
CA CYS A 633 -15.45 -30.71 -2.70
C CYS A 633 -16.38 -29.86 -1.80
N ARG A 634 -17.51 -29.43 -2.39
CA ARG A 634 -18.68 -28.80 -1.76
C ARG A 634 -19.21 -29.60 -0.56
N PRO A 635 -19.96 -28.94 0.34
CA PRO A 635 -20.45 -29.55 1.56
C PRO A 635 -21.63 -30.49 1.33
N THR A 636 -21.85 -31.39 2.31
CA THR A 636 -23.08 -32.16 2.56
C THR A 636 -23.41 -33.40 1.70
N VAL A 637 -22.56 -33.85 0.76
CA VAL A 637 -22.73 -35.17 0.11
C VAL A 637 -21.51 -36.06 0.33
N ALA A 638 -21.73 -37.29 0.82
CA ALA A 638 -20.67 -38.27 1.07
C ALA A 638 -20.58 -39.33 -0.03
N ALA A 639 -19.34 -39.78 -0.28
CA ALA A 639 -18.90 -40.86 -1.19
C ALA A 639 -18.78 -40.50 -2.70
N PRO A 640 -17.97 -41.27 -3.48
CA PRO A 640 -16.91 -42.22 -3.09
C PRO A 640 -15.49 -41.73 -3.45
N MET A 641 -14.46 -42.48 -3.06
CA MET A 641 -13.04 -42.12 -3.25
C MET A 641 -12.60 -42.08 -4.72
N CYS A 642 -11.85 -41.04 -5.11
CA CYS A 642 -11.10 -41.02 -6.37
C CYS A 642 -9.90 -41.98 -6.28
N SER A 643 -9.83 -42.96 -7.18
CA SER A 643 -8.71 -43.90 -7.27
C SER A 643 -7.56 -43.33 -8.13
N ARG A 644 -6.32 -43.64 -7.72
CA ARG A 644 -5.10 -43.24 -8.42
C ARG A 644 -4.99 -43.97 -9.77
N VAL A 645 -5.17 -43.25 -10.87
CA VAL A 645 -4.81 -43.77 -12.20
C VAL A 645 -3.30 -43.75 -12.34
N THR A 646 -2.69 -44.93 -12.47
CA THR A 646 -1.27 -45.10 -12.82
C THR A 646 -1.13 -45.36 -14.32
N GLY A 647 -0.41 -44.47 -15.01
CA GLY A 647 -0.01 -44.59 -16.41
C GLY A 647 1.25 -43.77 -16.63
#